data_AF-A0A7V2IQH0-F1
#
_entry.id   AF-A0A7V2IQH0-F1
#
_cell.length_a   1.000
_cell.length_b   1.000
_cell.length_c   1.000
_cell.angle_alpha   90.00
_cell.angle_beta   90.00
_cell.angle_gamma   90.00
#
_symmetry.space_group_name_H-M   'P 1'
#
loop_
_entity.id
_entity.type
_entity.pdbx_description
1 polymer ?
#
loop_
_entity_poly.entity_id
_entity_poly.type
_entity_poly.pdbx_seq_one_letter_code
_entity_poly.pdbx_strand_id
1 'polypeptide(L)'
;MKHCCCGPGRSTPSRSTTRTIWRRAVQSGLIQGVKAMRRTLLDRSRGLREPLLVVPHDASPELRAMAIHEGGWVCDGEADQEEINAALSEAGRNGGRVLCAAGTYRITAPILLRSNVELEFAEGNRVVVPADHQFEAPANQVTMFTDTVPVSALIRNEGAGDSGGGNTRVVIRGIRLDAGQGVGDPVIYATNIHHIGILLDQCTDSVIEDCMVEGVAYATTIPAYARNYGVCLTRCERVHVHRCEANECGYEGFSLRGTNAYCTVSNCTGVKNVAHLAQAARWHGEVSSGEGQHDIVFAGLHSAQATSSGNWADDLIFHGRTDAPIWNSSIQQCQVRAGLWVKGHVYACSFVRNVSPTIKLYAIAADETIDQILLQGNVCGGEDGQSPVPGVTLRTYANGTAIRRILLQGNTIRHGYLWLENGEGVNGPITEVTVQGNNFLSQGGGAMYAVRVSIAGSGNIEKILIVGNHLATKDQLTDCQCVRTDVLSGSTGNIKGVHIANNYMYSTNGFQLRMADGSGTVSDVSLIGNTFDLYANPVKGGAKLNRVVILYNVMLAGQTLINGAIDDILLHGNVLTNMTNFFVNSPTNLTIGVNLSWKGGVGKNGAWRLKQDDADVDKMYIQKLISGAWTTAGTFDASP
;
A
#
# COMPACT_ATOMS: atom_id res chain seq x y z
N MET A 1 -43.53 44.87 52.61
CA MET A 1 -42.66 44.30 53.67
C MET A 1 -41.23 44.65 53.28
N LYS A 2 -40.72 45.79 53.79
CA LYS A 2 -39.79 45.94 54.94
C LYS A 2 -38.41 45.31 54.65
N HIS A 3 -37.24 45.96 54.73
CA HIS A 3 -36.74 47.31 55.10
C HIS A 3 -35.35 47.44 54.42
N CYS A 4 -34.96 48.55 53.77
CA CYS A 4 -34.39 49.81 54.30
C CYS A 4 -33.15 49.69 55.20
N CYS A 5 -32.05 50.34 54.80
CA CYS A 5 -31.25 51.36 55.51
C CYS A 5 -29.89 51.54 54.76
N CYS A 6 -29.23 52.68 54.55
CA CYS A 6 -29.43 54.13 54.70
C CYS A 6 -28.24 54.81 53.97
N GLY A 7 -28.43 55.93 53.26
CA GLY A 7 -27.38 56.93 52.97
C GLY A 7 -27.30 57.95 54.13
N PRO A 8 -26.81 59.21 53.97
CA PRO A 8 -26.09 59.89 52.87
C PRO A 8 -24.94 60.82 53.35
N GLY A 9 -24.26 61.57 52.46
CA GLY A 9 -23.43 62.72 52.88
C GLY A 9 -22.61 63.39 51.76
N ARG A 10 -23.09 64.54 51.26
CA ARG A 10 -22.41 65.46 50.32
C ARG A 10 -21.24 66.20 50.99
N SER A 11 -20.19 66.53 50.23
CA SER A 11 -19.71 67.92 50.08
C SER A 11 -18.56 68.03 49.07
N THR A 12 -18.69 68.98 48.14
CA THR A 12 -17.56 69.62 47.43
C THR A 12 -17.15 70.87 48.19
N PRO A 13 -15.85 71.23 48.23
CA PRO A 13 -15.47 72.43 47.46
C PRO A 13 -14.07 72.40 46.80
N SER A 14 -14.03 73.08 45.65
CA SER A 14 -12.96 73.92 45.06
C SER A 14 -11.46 73.57 45.16
N ARG A 15 -10.85 73.49 43.97
CA ARG A 15 -9.59 74.13 43.54
C ARG A 15 -8.48 74.35 44.59
N SER A 16 -7.38 73.62 44.45
CA SER A 16 -6.11 74.12 43.88
C SER A 16 -4.95 73.16 44.23
N THR A 17 -3.87 73.26 43.44
CA THR A 17 -2.53 72.71 43.72
C THR A 17 -2.31 71.20 43.70
N THR A 18 -2.32 70.60 42.50
CA THR A 18 -1.26 69.64 42.08
C THR A 18 -1.26 69.53 40.55
N ARG A 19 -0.91 70.64 39.89
CA ARG A 19 -0.80 70.77 38.44
C ARG A 19 0.68 70.94 38.07
N THR A 20 1.55 69.98 38.46
CA THR A 20 2.99 70.10 38.15
C THR A 20 3.77 68.79 37.97
N ILE A 21 3.16 67.62 37.67
CA ILE A 21 3.93 66.41 37.28
C ILE A 21 3.23 65.61 36.15
N TRP A 22 2.59 66.29 35.20
CA TRP A 22 2.08 65.68 33.95
C TRP A 22 2.40 66.56 32.72
N ARG A 23 3.51 67.28 32.78
CA ARG A 23 4.09 68.06 31.66
C ARG A 23 5.59 67.78 31.52
N ARG A 24 5.95 66.51 31.31
CA ARG A 24 7.25 66.07 30.76
C ARG A 24 7.14 64.62 30.23
N ALA A 25 6.29 64.43 29.22
CA ALA A 25 6.33 63.29 28.30
C ALA A 25 5.54 63.55 26.99
N VAL A 26 5.30 64.83 26.67
CA VAL A 26 4.66 65.25 25.41
C VAL A 26 5.67 66.11 24.66
N GLN A 27 6.74 65.47 24.20
CA GLN A 27 7.68 65.98 23.21
C GLN A 27 8.58 64.83 22.74
N SER A 28 8.00 63.86 22.03
CA SER A 28 8.73 63.00 21.11
C SER A 28 7.82 62.67 19.93
N GLY A 29 8.34 62.85 18.72
CA GLY A 29 7.60 62.90 17.45
C GLY A 29 6.96 61.58 16.98
N LEU A 30 6.58 60.66 17.86
CA LEU A 30 6.04 59.36 17.47
C LEU A 30 4.60 59.39 16.97
N ILE A 31 3.73 60.25 17.50
CA ILE A 31 2.27 60.13 17.25
C ILE A 31 1.83 60.84 15.94
N GLN A 32 2.57 61.85 15.47
CA GLN A 32 2.31 62.46 14.15
C GLN A 32 2.93 61.65 13.00
N GLY A 33 4.05 60.95 13.24
CA GLY A 33 4.64 60.02 12.27
C GLY A 33 3.72 58.84 11.95
N VAL A 34 3.07 58.25 12.96
CA VAL A 34 2.18 57.08 12.79
C VAL A 34 0.89 57.42 12.01
N LYS A 35 0.34 58.63 12.13
CA LYS A 35 -0.83 59.05 11.36
C LYS A 35 -0.50 59.53 9.94
N ALA A 36 0.68 60.10 9.71
CA ALA A 36 1.14 60.46 8.38
C ALA A 36 1.52 59.21 7.56
N MET A 37 2.22 58.24 8.17
CA MET A 37 2.63 56.99 7.53
C MET A 37 1.44 56.07 7.19
N ARG A 38 0.39 56.04 8.03
CA ARG A 38 -0.87 55.35 7.72
C ARG A 38 -1.66 55.94 6.54
N ARG A 39 -1.40 57.20 6.15
CA ARG A 39 -2.15 57.87 5.08
C ARG A 39 -1.40 57.93 3.76
N THR A 40 -0.07 57.81 3.74
CA THR A 40 0.73 57.78 2.50
C THR A 40 0.96 56.39 1.91
N LEU A 41 0.59 55.31 2.61
CA LEU A 41 0.78 53.92 2.14
C LEU A 41 -0.50 53.23 1.64
N LEU A 42 -1.68 53.77 1.94
CA LEU A 42 -2.97 53.22 1.48
C LEU A 42 -3.46 53.83 0.16
N ASP A 43 -2.69 54.74 -0.45
CA ASP A 43 -3.11 55.51 -1.64
C ASP A 43 -2.15 55.36 -2.84
N ARG A 44 -1.48 54.21 -2.96
CA ARG A 44 -0.73 53.84 -4.16
C ARG A 44 -1.31 52.58 -4.80
N SER A 45 -2.23 52.84 -5.73
CA SER A 45 -2.52 52.06 -6.95
C SER A 45 -2.76 50.54 -6.83
N ARG A 46 -3.92 50.12 -7.36
CA ARG A 46 -4.24 48.76 -7.81
C ARG A 46 -3.00 48.06 -8.40
N GLY A 47 -2.50 47.04 -7.69
CA GLY A 47 -1.32 46.23 -8.07
C GLY A 47 -0.26 46.03 -6.96
N LEU A 48 -0.65 45.99 -5.67
CA LEU A 48 0.32 46.02 -4.56
C LEU A 48 0.88 44.63 -4.18
N ARG A 49 2.20 44.66 -3.97
CA ARG A 49 3.21 43.61 -3.76
C ARG A 49 3.31 43.16 -2.30
N GLU A 50 3.78 41.94 -2.06
CA GLU A 50 3.76 41.31 -0.74
C GLU A 50 5.16 41.16 -0.12
N PRO A 51 5.40 41.67 1.10
CA PRO A 51 6.69 41.56 1.77
C PRO A 51 6.95 40.13 2.30
N LEU A 52 8.21 39.68 2.25
CA LEU A 52 8.66 38.47 2.92
C LEU A 52 9.10 38.75 4.36
N LEU A 53 8.93 37.77 5.22
CA LEU A 53 9.22 37.88 6.64
C LEU A 53 10.28 36.86 7.07
N VAL A 54 11.33 37.30 7.78
CA VAL A 54 12.29 36.39 8.42
C VAL A 54 12.16 36.51 9.94
N VAL A 55 11.92 35.38 10.60
CA VAL A 55 11.69 35.32 12.04
C VAL A 55 12.65 34.31 12.69
N PRO A 56 13.43 34.69 13.71
CA PRO A 56 14.22 33.76 14.51
C PRO A 56 13.35 32.68 15.17
N HIS A 57 13.86 31.44 15.28
CA HIS A 57 13.10 30.31 15.86
C HIS A 57 12.66 30.56 17.32
N ASP A 58 13.44 31.34 18.06
CA ASP A 58 13.26 31.69 19.48
C ASP A 58 12.49 33.00 19.71
N ALA A 59 12.00 33.65 18.66
CA ALA A 59 11.23 34.88 18.75
C ALA A 59 9.93 34.67 19.54
N SER A 60 9.67 35.56 20.52
CA SER A 60 8.42 35.56 21.31
C SER A 60 7.20 35.78 20.41
N PRO A 61 5.99 35.36 20.81
CA PRO A 61 4.76 35.61 20.04
C PRO A 61 4.55 37.08 19.66
N GLU A 62 4.95 38.02 20.53
CA GLU A 62 4.90 39.45 20.25
C GLU A 62 5.94 39.89 19.21
N LEU A 63 7.15 39.33 19.26
CA LEU A 63 8.19 39.54 18.23
C LEU A 63 7.78 38.94 16.88
N ARG A 64 7.07 37.81 16.85
CA ARG A 64 6.47 37.23 15.62
C ARG A 64 5.44 38.18 14.99
N ALA A 65 4.70 38.92 15.82
CA ALA A 65 3.75 39.94 15.37
C ALA A 65 4.40 41.30 15.02
N MET A 66 5.65 41.54 15.43
CA MET A 66 6.40 42.78 15.19
C MET A 66 7.47 42.67 14.11
N ALA A 67 8.00 41.47 13.86
CA ALA A 67 9.06 41.19 12.87
C ALA A 67 8.62 41.45 11.43
N ILE A 68 7.38 41.93 11.21
CA ILE A 68 6.65 42.11 9.93
C ILE A 68 7.47 42.79 8.80
N HIS A 69 8.61 43.41 9.09
CA HIS A 69 9.30 44.29 8.13
C HIS A 69 10.84 44.34 8.17
N GLU A 70 11.56 43.47 8.89
CA GLU A 70 12.98 43.78 9.21
C GLU A 70 14.05 43.54 8.11
N GLY A 71 13.73 42.91 6.97
CA GLY A 71 14.76 42.64 5.93
C GLY A 71 14.56 43.27 4.56
N GLY A 72 13.44 43.94 4.30
CA GLY A 72 13.23 44.70 3.06
C GLY A 72 13.07 43.86 1.78
N TRP A 73 12.98 42.52 1.85
CA TRP A 73 12.70 41.67 0.69
C TRP A 73 11.23 41.80 0.29
N VAL A 74 10.98 42.22 -0.95
CA VAL A 74 9.65 42.43 -1.50
C VAL A 74 9.54 41.67 -2.80
N CYS A 75 8.75 40.60 -2.79
CA CYS A 75 8.39 39.86 -3.99
C CYS A 75 7.59 40.78 -4.91
N ASP A 76 8.07 40.96 -6.14
CA ASP A 76 7.51 41.89 -7.11
C ASP A 76 6.69 41.20 -8.21
N GLY A 77 6.68 39.86 -8.24
CA GLY A 77 5.92 39.04 -9.18
C GLY A 77 6.68 38.69 -10.46
N GLU A 78 7.98 39.00 -10.57
CA GLU A 78 8.79 38.70 -11.76
C GLU A 78 9.74 37.50 -11.54
N ALA A 79 10.59 37.57 -10.51
CA ALA A 79 11.61 36.56 -10.18
C ALA A 79 11.74 36.36 -8.67
N ASP A 80 10.59 36.11 -8.01
CA ASP A 80 10.45 36.13 -6.55
C ASP A 80 11.33 35.08 -5.82
N GLN A 81 11.85 34.09 -6.54
CA GLN A 81 12.82 33.16 -5.95
C GLN A 81 14.10 33.88 -5.50
N GLU A 82 14.48 35.01 -6.10
CA GLU A 82 15.69 35.74 -5.72
C GLU A 82 15.56 36.29 -4.30
N GLU A 83 14.45 36.97 -4.00
CA GLU A 83 14.12 37.48 -2.66
C GLU A 83 13.95 36.34 -1.65
N ILE A 84 13.25 35.28 -2.02
CA ILE A 84 13.05 34.10 -1.16
C ILE A 84 14.39 33.44 -0.84
N ASN A 85 15.25 33.24 -1.85
CA ASN A 85 16.56 32.63 -1.67
C ASN A 85 17.51 33.51 -0.85
N ALA A 86 17.40 34.85 -0.97
CA ALA A 86 18.15 35.78 -0.13
C ALA A 86 17.70 35.68 1.34
N ALA A 87 16.39 35.68 1.61
CA ALA A 87 15.83 35.48 2.94
C ALA A 87 16.23 34.11 3.54
N LEU A 88 16.17 33.04 2.74
CA LEU A 88 16.62 31.70 3.16
C LEU A 88 18.14 31.64 3.41
N SER A 89 18.94 32.42 2.69
CA SER A 89 20.38 32.52 2.90
C SER A 89 20.69 33.14 4.26
N GLU A 90 19.94 34.17 4.66
CA GLU A 90 20.07 34.79 5.97
C GLU A 90 19.57 33.88 7.09
N ALA A 91 18.37 33.30 6.93
CA ALA A 91 17.80 32.35 7.87
C ALA A 91 18.73 31.14 8.09
N GLY A 92 19.35 30.61 7.05
CA GLY A 92 20.26 29.46 7.14
C GLY A 92 21.53 29.71 7.96
N ARG A 93 21.99 30.97 8.07
CA ARG A 93 23.17 31.32 8.90
C ARG A 93 22.86 31.30 10.40
N ASN A 94 21.64 31.67 10.76
CA ASN A 94 21.25 31.91 12.15
C ASN A 94 20.23 30.89 12.68
N GLY A 95 19.67 30.04 11.80
CA GLY A 95 18.43 29.32 12.05
C GLY A 95 17.25 30.29 11.99
N GLY A 96 16.22 29.97 11.21
CA GLY A 96 15.14 30.94 11.00
C GLY A 96 13.99 30.40 10.17
N ARG A 97 12.85 31.07 10.31
CA ARG A 97 11.66 30.85 9.51
C ARG A 97 11.52 31.98 8.51
N VAL A 98 11.32 31.64 7.24
CA VAL A 98 10.91 32.54 6.17
C VAL A 98 9.42 32.36 5.95
N LEU A 99 8.63 33.39 6.24
CA LEU A 99 7.18 33.42 6.06
C LEU A 99 6.85 34.22 4.80
N CYS A 100 6.23 33.55 3.83
CA CYS A 100 5.68 34.15 2.63
C CYS A 100 4.18 34.44 2.87
N ALA A 101 3.77 35.67 2.58
CA ALA A 101 2.37 36.08 2.72
C ALA A 101 1.45 35.40 1.68
N ALA A 102 0.16 35.73 1.75
CA ALA A 102 -0.86 35.15 0.90
C ALA A 102 -0.92 35.88 -0.44
N GLY A 103 -0.23 35.35 -1.45
CA GLY A 103 -0.11 36.00 -2.75
C GLY A 103 0.32 35.09 -3.88
N THR A 104 0.50 35.66 -5.07
CA THR A 104 1.07 34.93 -6.21
C THR A 104 2.56 35.25 -6.33
N TYR A 105 3.39 34.21 -6.33
CA TYR A 105 4.84 34.30 -6.45
C TYR A 105 5.28 33.67 -7.78
N ARG A 106 5.98 34.42 -8.61
CA ARG A 106 6.50 33.92 -9.89
C ARG A 106 7.96 33.52 -9.72
N ILE A 107 8.29 32.26 -10.01
CA ILE A 107 9.67 31.77 -9.93
C ILE A 107 10.22 31.48 -11.32
N THR A 108 11.41 31.98 -11.66
CA THR A 108 12.11 31.70 -12.94
C THR A 108 13.33 30.79 -12.78
N ALA A 109 13.65 30.45 -11.53
CA ALA A 109 14.70 29.52 -11.10
C ALA A 109 14.29 28.83 -9.78
N PRO A 110 15.00 27.79 -9.32
CA PRO A 110 14.65 27.06 -8.11
C PRO A 110 14.71 27.87 -6.80
N ILE A 111 13.83 27.53 -5.86
CA ILE A 111 13.97 27.91 -4.45
C ILE A 111 14.94 26.93 -3.77
N LEU A 112 15.98 27.45 -3.11
CA LEU A 112 17.09 26.70 -2.53
C LEU A 112 17.02 26.69 -0.99
N LEU A 113 16.71 25.52 -0.44
CA LEU A 113 16.58 25.29 0.99
C LEU A 113 17.94 24.97 1.63
N ARG A 114 18.15 25.45 2.85
CA ARG A 114 19.40 25.28 3.63
C ARG A 114 19.11 24.56 4.94
N SER A 115 20.14 24.11 5.63
CA SER A 115 19.96 23.47 6.93
C SER A 115 19.36 24.44 7.95
N ASN A 116 18.52 23.93 8.85
CA ASN A 116 17.91 24.67 9.96
C ASN A 116 16.99 25.83 9.54
N VAL A 117 16.32 25.69 8.39
CA VAL A 117 15.37 26.69 7.89
C VAL A 117 13.97 26.11 7.81
N GLU A 118 13.01 27.00 8.03
CA GLU A 118 11.60 26.73 7.79
C GLU A 118 11.09 27.71 6.73
N LEU A 119 10.53 27.19 5.64
CA LEU A 119 9.84 27.96 4.60
C LEU A 119 8.35 27.71 4.74
N GLU A 120 7.60 28.74 5.09
CA GLU A 120 6.15 28.65 5.33
C GLU A 120 5.41 29.68 4.47
N PHE A 121 4.39 29.23 3.75
CA PHE A 121 3.50 30.09 2.98
C PHE A 121 2.13 30.21 3.68
N ALA A 122 1.60 31.42 3.73
CA ALA A 122 0.28 31.69 4.28
C ALA A 122 -0.84 31.13 3.39
N GLU A 123 -2.00 30.85 3.97
CA GLU A 123 -3.20 30.42 3.23
C GLU A 123 -3.58 31.46 2.17
N GLY A 124 -3.87 30.98 0.95
CA GLY A 124 -4.17 31.85 -0.21
C GLY A 124 -2.97 32.13 -1.11
N ASN A 125 -1.78 31.60 -0.78
CA ASN A 125 -0.63 31.66 -1.66
C ASN A 125 -0.81 30.83 -2.95
N ARG A 126 -0.01 31.16 -3.96
CA ARG A 126 0.23 30.37 -5.17
C ARG A 126 1.62 30.68 -5.71
N VAL A 127 2.47 29.67 -5.86
CA VAL A 127 3.76 29.77 -6.55
C VAL A 127 3.56 29.30 -7.97
N VAL A 128 3.81 30.17 -8.95
CA VAL A 128 3.59 29.90 -10.38
C VAL A 128 4.90 29.82 -11.13
N VAL A 129 4.98 28.85 -12.04
CA VAL A 129 6.11 28.68 -12.94
C VAL A 129 5.75 29.22 -14.32
N PRO A 130 6.55 30.15 -14.87
CA PRO A 130 6.26 30.73 -16.17
C PRO A 130 6.96 30.06 -17.34
N ALA A 131 6.53 30.40 -18.55
CA ALA A 131 7.13 29.91 -19.81
C ALA A 131 8.61 30.29 -20.02
N ASP A 132 9.07 31.36 -19.37
CA ASP A 132 10.47 31.80 -19.40
C ASP A 132 11.31 31.25 -18.23
N HIS A 133 10.80 30.25 -17.50
CA HIS A 133 11.58 29.56 -16.48
C HIS A 133 12.84 28.90 -17.08
N GLN A 134 13.96 29.08 -16.41
CA GLN A 134 15.28 28.68 -16.92
C GLN A 134 15.65 27.24 -16.56
N PHE A 135 14.82 26.26 -16.94
CA PHE A 135 15.08 24.83 -16.64
C PHE A 135 16.41 24.32 -17.22
N GLU A 136 16.77 24.82 -18.40
CA GLU A 136 17.98 24.39 -19.11
C GLU A 136 19.28 25.02 -18.60
N ALA A 137 19.19 26.03 -17.71
CA ALA A 137 20.37 26.69 -17.17
C ALA A 137 21.13 25.72 -16.25
N PRO A 138 22.45 25.51 -16.46
CA PRO A 138 23.23 24.55 -15.67
C PRO A 138 23.16 24.76 -14.14
N ALA A 139 23.01 26.01 -13.67
CA ALA A 139 22.88 26.32 -12.24
C ALA A 139 21.55 25.85 -11.62
N ASN A 140 20.51 25.66 -12.45
CA ASN A 140 19.18 25.23 -12.03
C ASN A 140 18.99 23.72 -12.13
N GLN A 141 20.03 23.01 -12.56
CA GLN A 141 20.03 21.57 -12.75
C GLN A 141 20.88 20.88 -11.69
N VAL A 142 20.52 19.64 -11.40
CA VAL A 142 21.34 18.71 -10.61
C VAL A 142 21.45 17.38 -11.36
N THR A 143 22.59 16.72 -11.19
CA THR A 143 22.79 15.36 -11.68
C THR A 143 22.56 14.39 -10.53
N MET A 144 21.68 13.43 -10.75
CA MET A 144 21.30 12.41 -9.75
C MET A 144 21.20 11.02 -10.36
N PHE A 145 21.21 10.95 -11.70
CA PHE A 145 20.99 9.76 -12.48
C PHE A 145 22.25 9.44 -13.26
N THR A 146 22.39 8.16 -13.62
CA THR A 146 23.43 7.74 -14.55
C THR A 146 23.00 7.86 -15.99
N ASP A 147 21.72 8.12 -16.24
CA ASP A 147 21.33 8.68 -17.52
C ASP A 147 21.90 10.10 -17.62
N THR A 148 22.20 10.51 -18.84
CA THR A 148 22.80 11.82 -19.12
C THR A 148 21.78 12.95 -19.01
N VAL A 149 20.60 12.70 -18.44
CA VAL A 149 19.47 13.62 -18.43
C VAL A 149 19.47 14.37 -17.09
N PRO A 150 19.60 15.71 -17.10
CA PRO A 150 19.63 16.47 -15.87
C PRO A 150 18.25 16.52 -15.18
N VAL A 151 18.27 16.81 -13.89
CA VAL A 151 17.06 17.04 -13.08
C VAL A 151 16.91 18.52 -12.82
N SER A 152 15.71 19.06 -13.01
CA SER A 152 15.35 20.39 -12.53
C SER A 152 14.20 20.28 -11.53
N ALA A 153 14.47 20.74 -10.31
CA ALA A 153 13.49 20.78 -9.24
C ALA A 153 13.13 22.24 -8.93
N LEU A 154 11.84 22.54 -8.83
CA LEU A 154 11.34 23.90 -8.57
C LEU A 154 11.67 24.36 -7.14
N ILE A 155 11.68 23.41 -6.20
CA ILE A 155 12.11 23.61 -4.83
C ILE A 155 13.03 22.46 -4.45
N ARG A 156 14.24 22.78 -3.99
CA ARG A 156 15.21 21.76 -3.57
C ARG A 156 16.12 22.24 -2.47
N ASN A 157 16.75 21.32 -1.76
CA ASN A 157 17.86 21.67 -0.90
C ASN A 157 19.11 22.04 -1.73
N GLU A 158 19.89 23.01 -1.23
CA GLU A 158 21.06 23.58 -1.92
C GLU A 158 22.09 22.48 -2.23
N GLY A 159 22.27 21.53 -1.31
CA GLY A 159 23.17 20.39 -1.44
C GLY A 159 22.62 19.18 -2.21
N ALA A 160 21.57 19.33 -3.03
CA ALA A 160 21.06 18.25 -3.86
C ALA A 160 21.99 17.92 -5.05
N GLY A 161 22.06 16.64 -5.43
CA GLY A 161 22.87 16.13 -6.52
C GLY A 161 24.03 15.24 -6.06
N ASP A 162 24.65 14.51 -7.00
CA ASP A 162 25.69 13.52 -6.72
C ASP A 162 26.97 14.09 -6.10
N SER A 163 27.25 15.38 -6.30
CA SER A 163 28.37 16.09 -5.68
C SER A 163 28.01 16.85 -4.41
N GLY A 164 26.76 16.76 -3.96
CA GLY A 164 26.21 17.53 -2.84
C GLY A 164 26.28 16.81 -1.49
N GLY A 165 26.17 17.57 -0.40
CA GLY A 165 26.29 17.08 0.99
C GLY A 165 24.98 17.02 1.79
N GLY A 166 23.83 17.17 1.14
CA GLY A 166 22.53 17.17 1.81
C GLY A 166 22.29 18.35 2.76
N ASN A 167 21.14 18.35 3.45
CA ASN A 167 20.77 19.37 4.43
C ASN A 167 19.97 18.77 5.59
N THR A 168 20.05 19.36 6.78
CA THR A 168 19.35 18.86 7.99
C THR A 168 18.33 19.86 8.51
N ARG A 169 17.24 19.39 9.10
CA ARG A 169 16.19 20.23 9.71
C ARG A 169 15.63 21.27 8.74
N VAL A 170 15.26 20.80 7.55
CA VAL A 170 14.55 21.58 6.53
C VAL A 170 13.06 21.39 6.75
N VAL A 171 12.30 22.48 6.83
CA VAL A 171 10.83 22.44 6.97
C VAL A 171 10.18 23.24 5.84
N ILE A 172 9.23 22.64 5.14
CA ILE A 172 8.41 23.29 4.10
C ILE A 172 6.94 23.19 4.51
N ARG A 173 6.21 24.32 4.52
CA ARG A 173 4.82 24.38 4.96
C ARG A 173 3.92 25.19 4.03
N GLY A 174 2.73 24.67 3.77
CA GLY A 174 1.60 25.46 3.25
C GLY A 174 1.71 25.91 1.79
N ILE A 175 2.78 25.54 1.08
CA ILE A 175 2.99 25.99 -0.30
C ILE A 175 1.94 25.41 -1.25
N ARG A 176 1.43 26.24 -2.16
CA ARG A 176 0.65 25.81 -3.32
C ARG A 176 1.46 26.07 -4.58
N LEU A 177 2.21 25.06 -5.01
CA LEU A 177 3.04 25.11 -6.20
C LEU A 177 2.24 24.69 -7.42
N ASP A 178 2.08 25.61 -8.36
CA ASP A 178 1.53 25.38 -9.70
C ASP A 178 2.63 25.47 -10.74
N ALA A 179 3.10 24.30 -11.18
CA ALA A 179 4.14 24.22 -12.19
C ALA A 179 3.59 24.47 -13.61
N GLY A 180 2.29 24.27 -13.86
CA GLY A 180 1.65 24.51 -15.17
C GLY A 180 2.21 23.72 -16.36
N GLN A 181 3.10 22.74 -16.14
CA GLN A 181 3.85 22.07 -17.19
C GLN A 181 2.98 21.02 -17.90
N GLY A 182 2.73 21.21 -19.20
CA GLY A 182 2.14 20.21 -20.09
C GLY A 182 0.66 20.42 -20.40
N VAL A 183 -0.28 20.13 -19.47
CA VAL A 183 -1.73 20.34 -19.68
C VAL A 183 -2.16 21.79 -19.40
N GLY A 184 -1.38 22.55 -18.63
CA GLY A 184 -1.55 24.00 -18.49
C GLY A 184 -1.03 24.75 -19.71
N ASP A 185 0.30 24.75 -19.86
CA ASP A 185 0.99 25.31 -21.03
C ASP A 185 2.12 24.36 -21.48
N PRO A 186 2.01 23.76 -22.69
CA PRO A 186 3.03 22.86 -23.21
C PRO A 186 4.38 23.57 -23.47
N VAL A 187 4.41 24.91 -23.54
CA VAL A 187 5.66 25.69 -23.71
C VAL A 187 6.56 25.59 -22.48
N ILE A 188 5.99 25.37 -21.29
CA ILE A 188 6.76 25.27 -20.03
C ILE A 188 7.49 23.92 -19.94
N TYR A 189 7.04 22.89 -20.66
CA TYR A 189 7.59 21.55 -20.54
C TYR A 189 8.86 21.33 -21.37
N ALA A 190 10.01 21.26 -20.69
CA ALA A 190 11.29 20.86 -21.28
C ALA A 190 11.42 19.33 -21.34
N THR A 191 11.25 18.72 -22.52
CA THR A 191 11.19 17.25 -22.73
C THR A 191 12.52 16.51 -22.52
N ASN A 192 13.63 17.23 -22.47
CA ASN A 192 15.00 16.74 -22.31
C ASN A 192 15.50 16.78 -20.85
N ILE A 193 14.60 17.00 -19.88
CA ILE A 193 14.92 17.17 -18.45
C ILE A 193 13.91 16.37 -17.61
N HIS A 194 14.35 15.89 -16.44
CA HIS A 194 13.46 15.37 -15.40
C HIS A 194 12.93 16.49 -14.51
N HIS A 195 11.61 16.53 -14.29
CA HIS A 195 10.97 17.62 -13.54
C HIS A 195 10.55 17.18 -12.15
N ILE A 196 10.84 17.98 -11.13
CA ILE A 196 10.41 17.71 -9.76
C ILE A 196 9.79 18.97 -9.15
N GLY A 197 8.64 18.85 -8.50
CA GLY A 197 8.06 19.97 -7.75
C GLY A 197 8.90 20.29 -6.52
N ILE A 198 8.96 19.34 -5.57
CA ILE A 198 9.77 19.45 -4.34
C ILE A 198 10.74 18.27 -4.27
N LEU A 199 12.04 18.56 -4.18
CA LEU A 199 13.12 17.58 -4.02
C LEU A 199 13.82 17.76 -2.68
N LEU A 200 13.86 16.71 -1.86
CA LEU A 200 14.83 16.61 -0.77
C LEU A 200 15.79 15.48 -1.09
N ASP A 201 17.08 15.81 -1.16
CA ASP A 201 18.16 14.88 -1.45
C ASP A 201 19.21 14.90 -0.34
N GLN A 202 19.54 13.71 0.17
CA GLN A 202 20.47 13.52 1.29
C GLN A 202 20.06 14.32 2.55
N CYS A 203 18.76 14.58 2.70
CA CYS A 203 18.25 15.34 3.82
C CYS A 203 18.00 14.49 5.06
N THR A 204 18.21 15.10 6.23
CA THR A 204 17.92 14.48 7.52
C THR A 204 16.99 15.31 8.39
N ASP A 205 16.17 14.65 9.21
CA ASP A 205 15.33 15.29 10.23
C ASP A 205 14.45 16.43 9.67
N SER A 206 13.81 16.18 8.53
CA SER A 206 13.15 17.23 7.72
C SER A 206 11.66 16.94 7.50
N VAL A 207 10.88 17.98 7.20
CA VAL A 207 9.42 17.90 7.08
C VAL A 207 8.91 18.67 5.85
N ILE A 208 7.98 18.07 5.13
CA ILE A 208 7.15 18.72 4.11
C ILE A 208 5.70 18.54 4.56
N GLU A 209 4.98 19.61 4.86
CA GLU A 209 3.59 19.49 5.33
C GLU A 209 2.63 20.53 4.78
N ASP A 210 1.37 20.12 4.60
CA ASP A 210 0.28 20.98 4.10
C ASP A 210 0.57 21.62 2.73
N CYS A 211 1.36 20.94 1.90
CA CYS A 211 1.76 21.41 0.58
C CYS A 211 0.87 20.85 -0.52
N MET A 212 0.55 21.65 -1.53
CA MET A 212 -0.03 21.19 -2.80
C MET A 212 1.00 21.40 -3.90
N VAL A 213 1.29 20.35 -4.67
CA VAL A 213 2.16 20.39 -5.84
C VAL A 213 1.34 19.95 -7.04
N GLU A 214 1.14 20.85 -8.00
CA GLU A 214 0.33 20.60 -9.19
C GLU A 214 1.07 20.86 -10.51
N GLY A 215 0.70 20.10 -11.54
CA GLY A 215 1.10 20.36 -12.92
C GLY A 215 2.57 20.09 -13.22
N VAL A 216 3.19 19.09 -12.58
CA VAL A 216 4.61 18.76 -12.80
C VAL A 216 4.76 17.85 -14.02
N ALA A 217 5.18 18.44 -15.13
CA ALA A 217 5.38 17.84 -16.45
C ALA A 217 4.30 16.83 -16.85
N TYR A 218 3.05 17.20 -16.63
CA TYR A 218 1.87 16.39 -16.91
C TYR A 218 1.43 16.63 -18.34
N ALA A 219 1.74 15.68 -19.22
CA ALA A 219 1.46 15.77 -20.64
C ALA A 219 0.78 14.50 -21.16
N THR A 220 0.08 14.61 -22.30
CA THR A 220 -0.53 13.45 -22.97
C THR A 220 0.49 12.47 -23.52
N THR A 221 1.70 12.97 -23.81
CA THR A 221 2.83 12.17 -24.30
C THR A 221 4.04 12.48 -23.45
N ILE A 222 4.45 11.51 -22.64
CA ILE A 222 5.62 11.62 -21.76
C ILE A 222 6.66 10.63 -22.28
N PRO A 223 7.91 11.05 -22.57
CA PRO A 223 8.96 10.14 -22.97
C PRO A 223 9.12 9.01 -21.95
N ALA A 224 9.32 7.76 -22.41
CA ALA A 224 9.39 6.59 -21.52
C ALA A 224 10.51 6.69 -20.45
N TYR A 225 11.56 7.48 -20.74
CA TYR A 225 12.65 7.74 -19.80
C TYR A 225 12.35 8.89 -18.83
N ALA A 226 11.39 9.78 -19.11
CA ALA A 226 11.12 10.94 -18.25
C ALA A 226 10.70 10.51 -16.84
N ARG A 227 11.07 11.33 -15.85
CA ARG A 227 10.89 11.07 -14.42
C ARG A 227 10.37 12.36 -13.81
N ASN A 228 9.06 12.45 -13.69
CA ASN A 228 8.36 13.68 -13.37
C ASN A 228 7.61 13.51 -12.05
N TYR A 229 8.08 14.16 -10.98
CA TYR A 229 7.64 13.86 -9.62
C TYR A 229 7.03 15.07 -8.93
N GLY A 230 5.91 14.89 -8.23
CA GLY A 230 5.37 15.93 -7.37
C GLY A 230 6.33 16.24 -6.22
N VAL A 231 6.45 15.30 -5.28
CA VAL A 231 7.40 15.36 -4.16
C VAL A 231 8.34 14.16 -4.24
N CYS A 232 9.64 14.40 -4.26
CA CYS A 232 10.67 13.37 -4.32
C CYS A 232 11.61 13.46 -3.12
N LEU A 233 11.73 12.36 -2.38
CA LEU A 233 12.77 12.13 -1.40
C LEU A 233 13.82 11.20 -2.00
N THR A 234 15.08 11.52 -1.80
CA THR A 234 16.17 10.65 -2.24
C THR A 234 17.33 10.66 -1.27
N ARG A 235 17.83 9.46 -0.95
CA ARG A 235 18.93 9.28 0.01
C ARG A 235 18.66 9.94 1.38
N CYS A 236 17.40 10.07 1.78
CA CYS A 236 16.99 10.81 2.97
C CYS A 236 16.89 9.91 4.21
N GLU A 237 17.06 10.50 5.39
CA GLU A 237 16.88 9.82 6.68
C GLU A 237 15.94 10.60 7.61
N ARG A 238 14.94 9.96 8.21
CA ARG A 238 14.01 10.63 9.15
C ARG A 238 13.32 11.85 8.52
N VAL A 239 12.73 11.67 7.33
CA VAL A 239 11.98 12.71 6.62
C VAL A 239 10.50 12.37 6.56
N HIS A 240 9.66 13.37 6.83
CA HIS A 240 8.21 13.21 6.87
C HIS A 240 7.53 14.10 5.83
N VAL A 241 6.71 13.50 4.96
CA VAL A 241 5.78 14.19 4.06
C VAL A 241 4.38 13.97 4.60
N HIS A 242 3.64 15.05 4.89
CA HIS A 242 2.40 14.93 5.64
C HIS A 242 1.30 15.91 5.20
N ARG A 243 0.07 15.41 4.99
CA ARG A 243 -1.08 16.24 4.56
C ARG A 243 -0.82 17.01 3.26
N CYS A 244 -0.05 16.42 2.35
CA CYS A 244 0.26 17.02 1.06
C CYS A 244 -0.66 16.49 -0.05
N GLU A 245 -0.80 17.27 -1.12
CA GLU A 245 -1.49 16.89 -2.34
C GLU A 245 -0.51 16.91 -3.51
N ALA A 246 -0.50 15.84 -4.30
CA ALA A 246 0.20 15.77 -5.57
C ALA A 246 -0.84 15.61 -6.69
N ASN A 247 -0.99 16.64 -7.50
CA ASN A 247 -2.02 16.75 -8.52
C ASN A 247 -1.37 16.87 -9.90
N GLU A 248 -1.87 16.14 -10.91
CA GLU A 248 -1.40 16.24 -12.29
C GLU A 248 0.13 16.17 -12.36
N CYS A 249 0.71 15.08 -11.85
CA CYS A 249 2.14 14.80 -11.97
C CYS A 249 2.40 13.80 -13.11
N GLY A 250 3.39 14.09 -13.95
CA GLY A 250 3.73 13.35 -15.16
C GLY A 250 4.28 11.94 -14.93
N TYR A 251 4.62 11.58 -13.69
CA TYR A 251 5.00 10.22 -13.34
C TYR A 251 4.41 9.83 -11.98
N GLU A 252 5.02 10.25 -10.87
CA GLU A 252 4.52 9.89 -9.53
C GLU A 252 4.17 11.12 -8.71
N GLY A 253 3.16 11.00 -7.86
CA GLY A 253 2.85 12.04 -6.88
C GLY A 253 3.92 12.14 -5.80
N PHE A 254 4.20 11.02 -5.11
CA PHE A 254 5.17 10.94 -4.02
C PHE A 254 6.23 9.85 -4.25
N SER A 255 7.48 10.24 -4.41
CA SER A 255 8.57 9.36 -4.81
C SER A 255 9.62 9.22 -3.71
N LEU A 256 9.91 7.99 -3.31
CA LEU A 256 11.03 7.68 -2.42
C LEU A 256 12.06 6.88 -3.21
N ARG A 257 13.17 7.54 -3.56
CA ARG A 257 14.16 7.03 -4.49
C ARG A 257 15.55 6.89 -3.88
N GLY A 258 16.35 5.94 -4.37
CA GLY A 258 17.65 5.64 -3.79
C GLY A 258 17.54 5.02 -2.39
N THR A 259 18.44 5.39 -1.47
CA THR A 259 18.58 4.78 -0.12
C THR A 259 17.92 5.61 0.98
N ASN A 260 16.58 5.59 1.05
CA ASN A 260 15.86 6.26 2.13
C ASN A 260 15.72 5.36 3.37
N ALA A 261 15.76 5.98 4.54
CA ALA A 261 15.60 5.31 5.83
C ALA A 261 14.69 6.11 6.78
N TYR A 262 13.82 5.42 7.52
CA TYR A 262 12.92 6.04 8.51
C TYR A 262 12.04 7.17 7.93
N CYS A 263 11.67 7.07 6.66
CA CYS A 263 10.90 8.10 5.96
C CYS A 263 9.41 7.76 5.94
N THR A 264 8.55 8.76 6.10
CA THR A 264 7.10 8.59 6.11
C THR A 264 6.42 9.52 5.11
N VAL A 265 5.50 8.98 4.32
CA VAL A 265 4.49 9.78 3.58
C VAL A 265 3.15 9.47 4.21
N SER A 266 2.41 10.49 4.66
CA SER A 266 1.19 10.26 5.43
C SER A 266 0.07 11.27 5.22
N ASN A 267 -1.16 10.78 5.21
CA ASN A 267 -2.38 11.58 5.00
C ASN A 267 -2.32 12.43 3.73
N CYS A 268 -1.61 11.94 2.70
CA CYS A 268 -1.45 12.64 1.44
C CYS A 268 -2.47 12.18 0.39
N THR A 269 -2.82 13.07 -0.52
CA THR A 269 -3.76 12.79 -1.62
C THR A 269 -3.05 12.86 -2.96
N GLY A 270 -3.33 11.91 -3.85
CA GLY A 270 -2.97 12.04 -5.26
C GLY A 270 -4.20 12.29 -6.12
N VAL A 271 -4.02 13.15 -7.11
CA VAL A 271 -5.05 13.56 -8.06
C VAL A 271 -4.47 13.46 -9.47
N LYS A 272 -4.96 12.54 -10.31
CA LYS A 272 -4.57 12.42 -11.74
C LYS A 272 -3.05 12.26 -11.98
N ASN A 273 -2.34 11.46 -11.20
CA ASN A 273 -0.95 11.16 -11.52
C ASN A 273 -0.88 10.14 -12.67
N VAL A 274 0.08 10.29 -13.57
CA VAL A 274 0.16 9.44 -14.76
C VAL A 274 0.52 8.00 -14.40
N ALA A 275 1.55 7.79 -13.58
CA ALA A 275 2.05 6.46 -13.33
C ALA A 275 1.68 5.90 -11.97
N HIS A 276 1.96 6.63 -10.87
CA HIS A 276 1.81 6.13 -9.50
C HIS A 276 1.35 7.22 -8.53
N LEU A 277 0.58 6.84 -7.49
CA LEU A 277 0.32 7.74 -6.36
C LEU A 277 1.60 7.92 -5.54
N ALA A 278 2.21 6.80 -5.14
CA ALA A 278 3.50 6.81 -4.47
C ALA A 278 4.30 5.53 -4.70
N GLN A 279 5.62 5.65 -4.73
CA GLN A 279 6.50 4.50 -4.88
C GLN A 279 7.80 4.67 -4.11
N ALA A 280 8.15 3.64 -3.33
CA ALA A 280 9.49 3.43 -2.82
C ALA A 280 10.22 2.46 -3.76
N ALA A 281 11.30 2.92 -4.39
CA ALA A 281 12.11 2.12 -5.28
C ALA A 281 13.52 2.69 -5.46
N ARG A 282 14.48 1.86 -5.86
CA ARG A 282 15.76 2.37 -6.37
C ARG A 282 15.56 3.23 -7.62
N TRP A 283 16.48 4.16 -7.88
CA TRP A 283 16.60 4.79 -9.18
C TRP A 283 16.90 3.75 -10.28
N HIS A 284 16.35 3.96 -11.46
CA HIS A 284 16.84 3.26 -12.65
C HIS A 284 18.18 3.90 -13.04
N GLY A 285 19.26 3.13 -12.94
CA GLY A 285 20.60 3.56 -13.37
C GLY A 285 21.59 3.87 -12.25
N GLU A 286 21.19 4.13 -11.01
CA GLU A 286 22.08 4.56 -9.89
C GLU A 286 23.44 3.83 -9.83
N VAL A 287 24.56 4.57 -9.78
CA VAL A 287 25.93 3.99 -9.79
C VAL A 287 26.28 3.31 -8.47
N SER A 288 25.76 3.81 -7.35
CA SER A 288 26.03 3.26 -6.03
C SER A 288 25.18 2.00 -5.84
N SER A 289 25.86 0.87 -5.56
CA SER A 289 25.26 -0.24 -4.84
C SER A 289 24.76 0.30 -3.50
N GLY A 290 23.45 0.53 -3.40
CA GLY A 290 22.84 1.11 -2.22
C GLY A 290 22.42 0.02 -1.25
N GLU A 291 22.48 0.29 0.05
CA GLU A 291 22.02 -0.63 1.09
C GLU A 291 20.50 -0.96 0.99
N GLY A 292 19.78 -0.35 0.04
CA GLY A 292 18.34 -0.47 -0.17
C GLY A 292 17.56 0.59 0.62
N GLN A 293 16.28 0.38 0.85
CA GLN A 293 15.41 1.28 1.63
C GLN A 293 14.78 0.54 2.79
N HIS A 294 14.64 1.22 3.94
CA HIS A 294 14.06 0.58 5.11
C HIS A 294 13.31 1.52 6.03
N ASP A 295 12.43 0.94 6.84
CA ASP A 295 11.58 1.69 7.76
C ASP A 295 10.77 2.77 7.02
N ILE A 296 10.32 2.45 5.81
CA ILE A 296 9.50 3.32 4.97
C ILE A 296 8.03 3.11 5.34
N VAL A 297 7.31 4.21 5.55
CA VAL A 297 5.89 4.16 5.91
C VAL A 297 5.06 4.99 4.93
N PHE A 298 4.13 4.33 4.24
CA PHE A 298 3.02 4.99 3.55
C PHE A 298 1.76 4.81 4.39
N ALA A 299 1.24 5.89 4.97
CA ALA A 299 0.11 5.83 5.92
C ALA A 299 -1.04 6.76 5.57
N GLY A 300 -2.25 6.24 5.36
CA GLY A 300 -3.43 7.09 5.13
C GLY A 300 -3.41 7.82 3.79
N LEU A 301 -2.73 7.27 2.77
CA LEU A 301 -2.73 7.86 1.43
C LEU A 301 -4.06 7.60 0.72
N HIS A 302 -4.52 8.56 -0.07
CA HIS A 302 -5.81 8.51 -0.75
C HIS A 302 -5.70 8.85 -2.25
N SER A 303 -6.30 8.01 -3.11
CA SER A 303 -6.50 8.30 -4.54
C SER A 303 -7.84 9.02 -4.74
N ALA A 304 -7.81 10.28 -5.19
CA ALA A 304 -9.02 11.09 -5.31
C ALA A 304 -9.97 10.65 -6.44
N GLN A 305 -9.49 9.99 -7.50
CA GLN A 305 -10.28 9.69 -8.70
C GLN A 305 -10.33 8.20 -9.06
N ALA A 306 -11.46 7.77 -9.64
CA ALA A 306 -11.67 6.42 -10.17
C ALA A 306 -10.68 6.11 -11.31
N THR A 307 -10.28 4.84 -11.43
CA THR A 307 -9.51 4.34 -12.57
C THR A 307 -10.24 4.68 -13.87
N SER A 308 -9.68 5.60 -14.66
CA SER A 308 -10.14 5.81 -16.03
C SER A 308 -9.43 4.80 -16.94
N SER A 309 -10.09 4.43 -18.03
CA SER A 309 -9.70 3.34 -18.94
C SER A 309 -8.52 3.65 -19.86
N GLY A 310 -7.51 4.39 -19.40
CA GLY A 310 -6.31 4.63 -20.19
C GLY A 310 -5.32 5.59 -19.53
N ASN A 311 -4.19 5.03 -19.11
CA ASN A 311 -2.93 5.72 -18.78
C ASN A 311 -2.76 6.35 -17.39
N TRP A 312 -3.69 6.18 -16.43
CA TRP A 312 -3.49 6.66 -15.06
C TRP A 312 -3.56 5.52 -14.06
N ALA A 313 -2.51 5.37 -13.25
CA ALA A 313 -2.53 4.46 -12.11
C ALA A 313 -2.15 5.25 -10.85
N ASP A 314 -3.12 5.53 -9.97
CA ASP A 314 -2.82 6.00 -8.61
C ASP A 314 -2.58 4.78 -7.70
N ASP A 315 -1.60 3.93 -8.04
CA ASP A 315 -1.20 2.77 -7.22
C ASP A 315 -0.08 3.13 -6.24
N LEU A 316 0.05 2.29 -5.20
CA LEU A 316 1.17 2.37 -4.25
C LEU A 316 2.10 1.18 -4.45
N ILE A 317 3.40 1.46 -4.54
CA ILE A 317 4.40 0.47 -4.92
C ILE A 317 5.56 0.43 -3.92
N PHE A 318 5.89 -0.76 -3.45
CA PHE A 318 7.23 -1.11 -2.98
C PHE A 318 7.92 -1.93 -4.06
N HIS A 319 9.05 -1.43 -4.57
CA HIS A 319 9.83 -2.10 -5.61
C HIS A 319 11.29 -2.19 -5.19
N GLY A 320 11.66 -3.33 -4.61
CA GLY A 320 13.02 -3.65 -4.21
C GLY A 320 13.77 -4.47 -5.28
N ARG A 321 15.11 -4.44 -5.23
CA ARG A 321 16.00 -5.25 -6.07
C ARG A 321 17.01 -5.98 -5.19
N THR A 322 17.65 -7.01 -5.72
CA THR A 322 18.67 -7.79 -4.99
C THR A 322 19.82 -6.92 -4.47
N ASP A 323 20.17 -5.85 -5.18
CA ASP A 323 21.22 -4.88 -4.82
C ASP A 323 20.68 -3.57 -4.23
N ALA A 324 19.38 -3.48 -3.99
CA ALA A 324 18.71 -2.36 -3.32
C ALA A 324 17.35 -2.84 -2.79
N PRO A 325 17.34 -3.68 -1.74
CA PRO A 325 16.11 -4.28 -1.23
C PRO A 325 15.22 -3.24 -0.54
N ILE A 326 13.96 -3.62 -0.28
CA ILE A 326 13.10 -2.87 0.64
C ILE A 326 12.77 -3.75 1.83
N TRP A 327 12.94 -3.24 3.06
CA TRP A 327 12.60 -4.01 4.25
C TRP A 327 12.07 -3.20 5.42
N ASN A 328 11.53 -3.88 6.43
CA ASN A 328 10.95 -3.28 7.64
C ASN A 328 9.96 -2.14 7.35
N SER A 329 9.28 -2.21 6.21
CA SER A 329 8.48 -1.10 5.69
C SER A 329 6.99 -1.44 5.72
N SER A 330 6.13 -0.42 5.67
CA SER A 330 4.68 -0.63 5.76
C SER A 330 3.85 0.28 4.86
N ILE A 331 2.75 -0.29 4.34
CA ILE A 331 1.66 0.46 3.72
C ILE A 331 0.42 0.25 4.58
N GLN A 332 -0.12 1.31 5.18
CA GLN A 332 -1.17 1.19 6.18
C GLN A 332 -2.28 2.22 6.02
N GLN A 333 -3.52 1.77 6.22
CA GLN A 333 -4.72 2.63 6.22
C GLN A 333 -4.91 3.44 4.93
N CYS A 334 -4.32 3.01 3.81
CA CYS A 334 -4.43 3.69 2.53
C CYS A 334 -5.72 3.29 1.81
N GLN A 335 -6.26 4.21 1.02
CA GLN A 335 -7.41 4.00 0.14
C GLN A 335 -7.00 4.29 -1.30
N VAL A 336 -6.71 3.23 -2.04
CA VAL A 336 -6.15 3.33 -3.40
C VAL A 336 -7.08 2.69 -4.41
N ARG A 337 -7.17 3.31 -5.59
CA ARG A 337 -8.12 2.87 -6.61
C ARG A 337 -7.49 2.04 -7.72
N ALA A 338 -6.16 2.08 -7.89
CA ALA A 338 -5.47 1.28 -8.91
C ALA A 338 -4.87 -0.03 -8.38
N GLY A 339 -4.30 -0.04 -7.18
CA GLY A 339 -3.76 -1.25 -6.57
C GLY A 339 -2.65 -0.99 -5.55
N LEU A 340 -2.26 -2.06 -4.85
CA LEU A 340 -1.03 -2.13 -4.07
C LEU A 340 -0.09 -3.16 -4.71
N TRP A 341 1.17 -2.79 -4.88
CA TRP A 341 2.15 -3.66 -5.55
C TRP A 341 3.42 -3.80 -4.72
N VAL A 342 3.87 -5.03 -4.61
CA VAL A 342 5.17 -5.43 -4.08
C VAL A 342 5.91 -6.10 -5.22
N LYS A 343 7.01 -5.51 -5.64
CA LYS A 343 7.81 -5.97 -6.78
C LYS A 343 9.25 -6.22 -6.32
N GLY A 344 9.79 -7.35 -6.73
CA GLY A 344 11.18 -7.72 -6.57
C GLY A 344 11.60 -8.12 -5.17
N HIS A 345 12.77 -7.67 -4.71
CA HIS A 345 13.39 -8.14 -3.48
C HIS A 345 12.90 -7.33 -2.26
N VAL A 346 11.88 -7.84 -1.57
CA VAL A 346 11.19 -7.14 -0.47
C VAL A 346 10.97 -8.09 0.69
N TYR A 347 11.34 -7.69 1.90
CA TYR A 347 11.17 -8.56 3.08
C TYR A 347 10.76 -7.84 4.36
N ALA A 348 10.15 -8.57 5.30
CA ALA A 348 9.74 -8.05 6.60
C ALA A 348 8.83 -6.80 6.50
N CYS A 349 7.92 -6.80 5.53
CA CYS A 349 7.01 -5.67 5.27
C CYS A 349 5.56 -6.00 5.63
N SER A 350 4.79 -4.96 5.96
CA SER A 350 3.38 -5.11 6.36
C SER A 350 2.42 -4.23 5.57
N PHE A 351 1.23 -4.76 5.29
CA PHE A 351 0.15 -4.11 4.57
C PHE A 351 -1.10 -4.21 5.44
N VAL A 352 -1.46 -3.11 6.09
CA VAL A 352 -2.41 -3.14 7.21
C VAL A 352 -3.59 -2.22 6.97
N ARG A 353 -4.81 -2.78 7.00
CA ARG A 353 -6.08 -2.04 6.93
C ARG A 353 -6.20 -1.14 5.69
N ASN A 354 -5.65 -1.56 4.56
CA ASN A 354 -5.80 -0.83 3.30
C ASN A 354 -7.11 -1.19 2.60
N VAL A 355 -7.61 -0.28 1.78
CA VAL A 355 -8.69 -0.51 0.82
C VAL A 355 -8.09 -0.36 -0.57
N SER A 356 -8.12 -1.44 -1.35
CA SER A 356 -7.53 -1.49 -2.68
C SER A 356 -8.27 -2.52 -3.52
N PRO A 357 -8.49 -2.34 -4.84
CA PRO A 357 -9.07 -3.41 -5.65
C PRO A 357 -8.20 -4.67 -5.66
N THR A 358 -6.88 -4.53 -5.53
CA THR A 358 -5.94 -5.65 -5.61
C THR A 358 -4.65 -5.41 -4.81
N ILE A 359 -4.06 -6.49 -4.31
CA ILE A 359 -2.72 -6.51 -3.73
C ILE A 359 -1.89 -7.55 -4.48
N LYS A 360 -0.78 -7.13 -5.07
CA LYS A 360 0.06 -7.98 -5.95
C LYS A 360 1.47 -8.10 -5.40
N LEU A 361 1.90 -9.34 -5.14
CA LEU A 361 3.25 -9.69 -4.68
C LEU A 361 3.96 -10.45 -5.81
N TYR A 362 4.87 -9.77 -6.50
CA TYR A 362 5.55 -10.28 -7.69
C TYR A 362 7.07 -10.31 -7.50
N ALA A 363 7.65 -11.51 -7.53
CA ALA A 363 9.10 -11.66 -7.71
C ALA A 363 9.36 -11.75 -9.22
N ILE A 364 10.03 -10.74 -9.80
CA ILE A 364 9.98 -10.44 -11.25
C ILE A 364 11.27 -10.73 -12.00
N ALA A 365 12.42 -10.69 -11.34
CA ALA A 365 13.74 -10.93 -11.90
C ALA A 365 14.48 -12.01 -11.10
N ALA A 366 15.53 -12.59 -11.70
CA ALA A 366 16.27 -13.68 -11.10
C ALA A 366 16.79 -13.33 -9.69
N ASP A 367 16.75 -14.31 -8.79
CA ASP A 367 17.22 -14.23 -7.40
C ASP A 367 16.47 -13.21 -6.51
N GLU A 368 15.39 -12.59 -6.99
CA GLU A 368 14.52 -11.76 -6.17
C GLU A 368 13.66 -12.61 -5.22
N THR A 369 13.53 -12.15 -3.98
CA THR A 369 12.76 -12.83 -2.95
C THR A 369 11.74 -11.88 -2.33
N ILE A 370 10.49 -12.35 -2.23
CA ILE A 370 9.46 -11.75 -1.39
C ILE A 370 9.33 -12.60 -0.12
N ASP A 371 9.62 -12.02 1.04
CA ASP A 371 9.70 -12.77 2.29
C ASP A 371 9.07 -12.06 3.48
N GLN A 372 8.53 -12.81 4.45
CA GLN A 372 7.99 -12.25 5.70
C GLN A 372 7.01 -11.10 5.48
N ILE A 373 6.05 -11.30 4.56
CA ILE A 373 5.04 -10.28 4.27
C ILE A 373 3.77 -10.55 5.07
N LEU A 374 3.30 -9.53 5.79
CA LEU A 374 2.03 -9.54 6.50
C LEU A 374 0.99 -8.73 5.73
N LEU A 375 -0.11 -9.36 5.32
CA LEU A 375 -1.31 -8.69 4.82
C LEU A 375 -2.41 -8.83 5.88
N GLN A 376 -2.71 -7.75 6.61
CA GLN A 376 -3.65 -7.79 7.73
C GLN A 376 -4.81 -6.81 7.60
N GLY A 377 -6.05 -7.31 7.72
CA GLY A 377 -7.23 -6.46 7.81
C GLY A 377 -7.54 -5.63 6.56
N ASN A 378 -6.97 -5.97 5.41
CA ASN A 378 -7.21 -5.25 4.16
C ASN A 378 -8.57 -5.62 3.57
N VAL A 379 -9.14 -4.70 2.78
CA VAL A 379 -10.33 -4.93 1.97
C VAL A 379 -9.91 -4.90 0.51
N CYS A 380 -10.09 -6.05 -0.17
CA CYS A 380 -9.75 -6.23 -1.57
C CYS A 380 -10.95 -6.68 -2.41
N GLY A 381 -10.81 -6.54 -3.73
CA GLY A 381 -11.72 -7.14 -4.70
C GLY A 381 -12.52 -6.13 -5.53
N GLY A 382 -13.28 -6.66 -6.49
CA GLY A 382 -13.97 -5.89 -7.52
C GLY A 382 -15.38 -5.44 -7.12
N GLU A 383 -16.00 -4.71 -8.03
CA GLU A 383 -17.42 -4.38 -7.95
C GLU A 383 -18.29 -5.60 -8.23
N ASP A 384 -19.47 -5.63 -7.62
CA ASP A 384 -20.45 -6.69 -7.85
C ASP A 384 -20.89 -6.73 -9.33
N GLY A 385 -21.11 -7.93 -9.86
CA GLY A 385 -21.52 -8.18 -11.25
C GLY A 385 -20.38 -8.24 -12.28
N GLN A 386 -19.14 -7.90 -11.91
CA GLN A 386 -17.98 -7.96 -12.80
C GLN A 386 -17.33 -9.34 -12.85
N SER A 387 -16.55 -9.59 -13.90
CA SER A 387 -15.70 -10.79 -13.97
C SER A 387 -14.75 -10.84 -12.78
N PRO A 388 -14.55 -12.02 -12.17
CA PRO A 388 -13.76 -12.14 -10.96
C PRO A 388 -12.29 -11.84 -11.25
N VAL A 389 -11.73 -10.91 -10.48
CA VAL A 389 -10.30 -10.56 -10.51
C VAL A 389 -9.62 -10.98 -9.20
N PRO A 390 -8.32 -11.32 -9.22
CA PRO A 390 -7.58 -11.58 -8.00
C PRO A 390 -7.58 -10.36 -7.06
N GLY A 391 -8.15 -10.54 -5.86
CA GLY A 391 -8.03 -9.55 -4.79
C GLY A 391 -6.63 -9.55 -4.19
N VAL A 392 -6.00 -10.73 -4.13
CA VAL A 392 -4.59 -10.89 -3.75
C VAL A 392 -3.91 -11.83 -4.74
N THR A 393 -2.73 -11.45 -5.23
CA THR A 393 -1.88 -12.29 -6.09
C THR A 393 -0.50 -12.48 -5.50
N LEU A 394 -0.02 -13.72 -5.48
CA LEU A 394 1.36 -14.09 -5.20
C LEU A 394 1.90 -14.85 -6.41
N ARG A 395 2.91 -14.31 -7.08
CA ARG A 395 3.41 -14.92 -8.31
C ARG A 395 4.91 -14.77 -8.50
N THR A 396 5.54 -15.86 -8.89
CA THR A 396 6.94 -15.89 -9.37
C THR A 396 6.95 -15.77 -10.89
N TYR A 397 7.84 -14.93 -11.45
CA TYR A 397 7.93 -14.70 -12.89
C TYR A 397 9.28 -15.07 -13.52
N ALA A 398 10.32 -15.29 -12.73
CA ALA A 398 11.66 -15.58 -13.24
C ALA A 398 12.33 -16.73 -12.49
N ASN A 399 13.23 -17.44 -13.16
CA ASN A 399 14.05 -18.47 -12.53
C ASN A 399 14.86 -17.90 -11.37
N GLY A 400 14.97 -18.66 -10.28
CA GLY A 400 15.63 -18.23 -9.04
C GLY A 400 14.79 -17.36 -8.12
N THR A 401 13.61 -16.87 -8.55
CA THR A 401 12.73 -16.08 -7.67
C THR A 401 12.17 -16.91 -6.51
N ALA A 402 11.80 -16.29 -5.39
CA ALA A 402 11.17 -17.01 -4.29
C ALA A 402 10.08 -16.19 -3.58
N ILE A 403 9.07 -16.90 -3.07
CA ILE A 403 8.04 -16.33 -2.18
C ILE A 403 8.00 -17.16 -0.90
N ARG A 404 8.19 -16.51 0.26
CA ARG A 404 8.38 -17.21 1.54
C ARG A 404 7.64 -16.50 2.67
N ARG A 405 7.16 -17.27 3.64
CA ARG A 405 6.63 -16.78 4.92
C ARG A 405 5.61 -15.65 4.74
N ILE A 406 4.57 -15.89 3.95
CA ILE A 406 3.51 -14.91 3.70
C ILE A 406 2.32 -15.19 4.61
N LEU A 407 1.85 -14.17 5.31
CA LEU A 407 0.71 -14.26 6.21
C LEU A 407 -0.41 -13.33 5.74
N LEU A 408 -1.56 -13.92 5.38
CA LEU A 408 -2.80 -13.21 5.07
C LEU A 408 -3.75 -13.41 6.25
N GLN A 409 -4.00 -12.36 7.03
CA GLN A 409 -4.79 -12.44 8.25
C GLN A 409 -5.95 -11.44 8.29
N GLY A 410 -7.18 -11.92 8.50
CA GLY A 410 -8.31 -11.04 8.79
C GLY A 410 -8.73 -10.12 7.63
N ASN A 411 -8.34 -10.43 6.40
CA ASN A 411 -8.68 -9.64 5.22
C ASN A 411 -10.11 -9.95 4.76
N THR A 412 -10.74 -9.00 4.07
CA THR A 412 -12.00 -9.21 3.36
C THR A 412 -11.75 -9.12 1.85
N ILE A 413 -12.07 -10.18 1.12
CA ILE A 413 -11.91 -10.27 -0.34
C ILE A 413 -13.31 -10.40 -0.95
N ARG A 414 -13.78 -9.34 -1.62
CA ARG A 414 -15.13 -9.24 -2.19
C ARG A 414 -15.11 -9.52 -3.68
N HIS A 415 -15.94 -10.44 -4.16
CA HIS A 415 -16.10 -10.79 -5.59
C HIS A 415 -14.78 -11.19 -6.29
N GLY A 416 -13.74 -11.49 -5.51
CA GLY A 416 -12.41 -11.84 -5.98
C GLY A 416 -11.88 -13.07 -5.28
N TYR A 417 -10.62 -13.40 -5.54
CA TYR A 417 -9.98 -14.59 -5.00
C TYR A 417 -8.52 -14.34 -4.66
N LEU A 418 -7.94 -15.27 -3.92
CA LEU A 418 -6.50 -15.39 -3.73
C LEU A 418 -5.92 -16.22 -4.88
N TRP A 419 -4.97 -15.65 -5.61
CA TRP A 419 -4.21 -16.37 -6.64
C TRP A 419 -2.77 -16.55 -6.21
N LEU A 420 -2.36 -17.80 -6.06
CA LEU A 420 -0.97 -18.18 -5.81
C LEU A 420 -0.47 -19.01 -6.99
N GLU A 421 0.60 -18.55 -7.64
CA GLU A 421 1.13 -19.19 -8.84
C GLU A 421 2.65 -19.29 -8.84
N ASN A 422 3.15 -20.50 -9.10
CA ASN A 422 4.49 -20.68 -9.62
C ASN A 422 4.45 -20.54 -11.15
N GLY A 423 5.08 -19.48 -11.68
CA GLY A 423 4.96 -19.09 -13.10
C GLY A 423 5.51 -20.12 -14.10
N GLU A 424 5.07 -20.00 -15.36
CA GLU A 424 5.50 -20.86 -16.45
C GLU A 424 7.01 -20.75 -16.69
N GLY A 425 7.69 -21.89 -16.82
CA GLY A 425 9.15 -21.92 -17.02
C GLY A 425 9.98 -21.45 -15.81
N VAL A 426 9.34 -21.27 -14.64
CA VAL A 426 9.99 -20.79 -13.40
C VAL A 426 10.29 -21.97 -12.44
N ASN A 427 11.49 -21.98 -11.86
CA ASN A 427 11.91 -22.99 -10.86
C ASN A 427 11.87 -22.50 -9.39
N GLY A 428 11.44 -21.26 -9.18
CA GLY A 428 11.44 -20.59 -7.89
C GLY A 428 10.50 -21.19 -6.83
N PRO A 429 10.92 -21.40 -5.57
CA PRO A 429 10.06 -22.03 -4.56
C PRO A 429 9.05 -21.06 -3.94
N ILE A 430 7.89 -21.62 -3.57
CA ILE A 430 6.93 -21.00 -2.66
C ILE A 430 6.88 -21.83 -1.37
N THR A 431 7.43 -21.33 -0.26
CA THR A 431 7.70 -22.21 0.89
C THR A 431 6.60 -22.22 1.96
N GLU A 432 6.04 -21.06 2.30
CA GLU A 432 5.05 -20.99 3.38
C GLU A 432 4.08 -19.84 3.11
N VAL A 433 2.81 -20.18 2.92
CA VAL A 433 1.72 -19.22 2.83
C VAL A 433 0.61 -19.62 3.79
N THR A 434 0.30 -18.74 4.73
CA THR A 434 -0.79 -18.91 5.70
C THR A 434 -1.91 -17.93 5.40
N VAL A 435 -3.10 -18.45 5.19
CA VAL A 435 -4.35 -17.73 4.95
C VAL A 435 -5.25 -17.98 6.15
N GLN A 436 -5.32 -17.03 7.07
CA GLN A 436 -6.03 -17.20 8.33
C GLN A 436 -7.10 -16.14 8.63
N GLY A 437 -8.27 -16.57 9.08
CA GLY A 437 -9.30 -15.64 9.58
C GLY A 437 -9.85 -14.67 8.52
N ASN A 438 -9.71 -14.95 7.23
CA ASN A 438 -10.14 -14.07 6.15
C ASN A 438 -11.61 -14.35 5.76
N ASN A 439 -12.26 -13.34 5.21
CA ASN A 439 -13.61 -13.40 4.67
C ASN A 439 -13.58 -13.28 3.15
N PHE A 440 -13.83 -14.37 2.44
CA PHE A 440 -14.06 -14.38 1.00
C PHE A 440 -15.56 -14.34 0.76
N LEU A 441 -16.02 -13.26 0.11
CA LEU A 441 -17.43 -12.97 -0.10
C LEU A 441 -17.74 -12.99 -1.60
N SER A 442 -18.66 -13.85 -2.02
CA SER A 442 -19.13 -13.91 -3.40
C SER A 442 -20.55 -13.36 -3.55
N GLN A 443 -20.79 -12.43 -4.48
CA GLN A 443 -22.10 -12.18 -5.12
C GLN A 443 -21.89 -11.86 -6.61
N GLY A 444 -22.98 -11.80 -7.39
CA GLY A 444 -23.07 -11.36 -8.80
C GLY A 444 -21.78 -11.51 -9.63
N GLY A 445 -21.68 -12.54 -10.48
CA GLY A 445 -20.48 -12.72 -11.32
C GLY A 445 -19.22 -13.27 -10.62
N GLY A 446 -19.24 -13.49 -9.31
CA GLY A 446 -18.08 -13.91 -8.50
C GLY A 446 -17.31 -15.16 -8.95
N ALA A 447 -16.11 -15.32 -8.37
CA ALA A 447 -15.16 -16.38 -8.70
C ALA A 447 -15.73 -17.78 -8.45
N MET A 448 -15.37 -18.74 -9.33
CA MET A 448 -15.64 -20.16 -9.08
C MET A 448 -14.91 -20.67 -7.83
N TYR A 449 -13.95 -19.90 -7.30
CA TYR A 449 -13.12 -20.30 -6.16
C TYR A 449 -12.66 -19.12 -5.30
N ALA A 450 -12.47 -19.38 -4.00
CA ALA A 450 -11.92 -18.40 -3.06
C ALA A 450 -10.38 -18.39 -3.07
N VAL A 451 -9.78 -19.58 -3.17
CA VAL A 451 -8.32 -19.75 -3.25
C VAL A 451 -7.96 -20.58 -4.47
N ARG A 452 -7.06 -20.06 -5.31
CA ARG A 452 -6.44 -20.77 -6.42
C ARG A 452 -4.95 -20.90 -6.21
N VAL A 453 -4.46 -22.12 -6.36
CA VAL A 453 -3.06 -22.48 -6.30
C VAL A 453 -2.68 -23.12 -7.63
N SER A 454 -1.73 -22.57 -8.37
CA SER A 454 -1.27 -23.12 -9.64
C SER A 454 0.23 -23.36 -9.65
N ILE A 455 0.64 -24.47 -10.26
CA ILE A 455 2.00 -24.71 -10.73
C ILE A 455 1.95 -24.71 -12.26
N ALA A 456 2.64 -23.75 -12.85
CA ALA A 456 2.89 -23.67 -14.29
C ALA A 456 4.36 -24.00 -14.63
N GLY A 457 5.28 -23.90 -13.66
CA GLY A 457 6.71 -24.15 -13.83
C GLY A 457 7.21 -25.46 -13.21
N SER A 458 8.48 -25.43 -12.80
CA SER A 458 9.18 -26.53 -12.13
C SER A 458 9.43 -26.24 -10.64
N GLY A 459 9.06 -25.06 -10.15
CA GLY A 459 9.20 -24.69 -8.75
C GLY A 459 8.20 -25.40 -7.85
N ASN A 460 8.63 -25.72 -6.63
CA ASN A 460 7.78 -26.39 -5.64
C ASN A 460 6.99 -25.39 -4.81
N ILE A 461 5.79 -25.81 -4.42
CA ILE A 461 4.99 -25.20 -3.36
C ILE A 461 5.09 -26.12 -2.15
N GLU A 462 5.81 -25.70 -1.12
CA GLU A 462 6.12 -26.55 0.03
C GLU A 462 4.93 -26.68 0.99
N LYS A 463 4.31 -25.55 1.37
CA LYS A 463 3.20 -25.57 2.33
C LYS A 463 2.23 -24.39 2.16
N ILE A 464 0.95 -24.73 2.12
CA ILE A 464 -0.15 -23.77 2.22
C ILE A 464 -1.04 -24.16 3.40
N LEU A 465 -1.31 -23.21 4.29
CA LEU A 465 -2.24 -23.36 5.40
C LEU A 465 -3.43 -22.41 5.20
N ILE A 466 -4.65 -22.95 5.16
CA ILE A 466 -5.90 -22.21 5.00
C ILE A 466 -6.73 -22.50 6.24
N VAL A 467 -6.73 -21.59 7.22
CA VAL A 467 -7.29 -21.84 8.56
C VAL A 467 -8.28 -20.79 9.04
N GLY A 468 -9.43 -21.22 9.57
CA GLY A 468 -10.37 -20.30 10.24
C GLY A 468 -11.01 -19.25 9.33
N ASN A 469 -11.09 -19.49 8.01
CA ASN A 469 -11.64 -18.55 7.05
C ASN A 469 -13.13 -18.80 6.80
N HIS A 470 -13.83 -17.75 6.35
CA HIS A 470 -15.13 -17.85 5.70
C HIS A 470 -14.92 -17.88 4.17
N LEU A 471 -15.15 -19.04 3.56
CA LEU A 471 -14.93 -19.27 2.13
C LEU A 471 -16.29 -19.39 1.43
N ALA A 472 -16.89 -18.27 1.04
CA ALA A 472 -18.12 -18.26 0.26
C ALA A 472 -17.82 -18.22 -1.24
N THR A 473 -18.49 -19.09 -1.99
CA THR A 473 -18.50 -19.13 -3.45
C THR A 473 -19.92 -19.00 -3.98
N LYS A 474 -20.09 -18.67 -5.26
CA LYS A 474 -21.38 -18.29 -5.83
C LYS A 474 -22.44 -19.39 -5.74
N ASP A 475 -23.51 -19.10 -5.00
CA ASP A 475 -24.64 -19.99 -4.69
C ASP A 475 -25.37 -20.57 -5.93
N GLN A 476 -25.31 -19.86 -7.06
CA GLN A 476 -26.07 -20.17 -8.27
C GLN A 476 -25.29 -20.97 -9.33
N LEU A 477 -24.00 -21.27 -9.11
CA LEU A 477 -23.20 -22.01 -10.08
C LEU A 477 -23.09 -23.49 -9.74
N THR A 478 -23.23 -24.33 -10.76
CA THR A 478 -22.79 -25.73 -10.71
C THR A 478 -21.25 -25.78 -10.83
N ASP A 479 -20.54 -26.45 -9.92
CA ASP A 479 -19.07 -26.64 -9.86
C ASP A 479 -18.22 -25.51 -9.22
N CYS A 480 -18.77 -24.81 -8.22
CA CYS A 480 -18.00 -23.94 -7.32
C CYS A 480 -17.06 -24.73 -6.37
N GLN A 481 -15.88 -24.17 -6.08
CA GLN A 481 -14.77 -24.82 -5.38
C GLN A 481 -14.16 -23.86 -4.35
N CYS A 482 -14.10 -24.14 -3.06
CA CYS A 482 -13.46 -23.19 -2.13
C CYS A 482 -11.95 -23.07 -2.38
N VAL A 483 -11.28 -24.22 -2.53
CA VAL A 483 -9.84 -24.30 -2.82
C VAL A 483 -9.63 -25.10 -4.10
N ARG A 484 -8.95 -24.50 -5.07
CA ARG A 484 -8.59 -25.13 -6.34
C ARG A 484 -7.07 -25.21 -6.47
N THR A 485 -6.57 -26.41 -6.73
CA THR A 485 -5.17 -26.65 -7.11
C THR A 485 -5.10 -27.07 -8.57
N ASP A 486 -4.20 -26.42 -9.33
CA ASP A 486 -3.94 -26.72 -10.73
C ASP A 486 -2.45 -27.10 -10.90
N VAL A 487 -2.16 -28.26 -11.49
CA VAL A 487 -0.85 -28.57 -12.08
C VAL A 487 -1.03 -28.51 -13.60
N LEU A 488 -0.42 -27.52 -14.24
CA LEU A 488 -0.64 -27.25 -15.65
C LEU A 488 0.20 -28.18 -16.55
N SER A 489 -0.20 -28.24 -17.82
CA SER A 489 0.48 -29.06 -18.83
C SER A 489 1.95 -28.67 -18.94
N GLY A 490 2.85 -29.68 -18.94
CA GLY A 490 4.30 -29.48 -19.01
C GLY A 490 4.96 -29.07 -17.69
N SER A 491 4.19 -28.86 -16.61
CA SER A 491 4.74 -28.54 -15.29
C SER A 491 5.33 -29.78 -14.60
N THR A 492 6.45 -29.58 -13.91
CA THR A 492 7.18 -30.62 -13.15
C THR A 492 7.29 -30.31 -11.65
N GLY A 493 6.87 -29.11 -11.23
CA GLY A 493 6.87 -28.70 -9.83
C GLY A 493 5.83 -29.48 -9.01
N ASN A 494 6.05 -29.57 -7.69
CA ASN A 494 5.17 -30.30 -6.78
C ASN A 494 4.51 -29.39 -5.76
N ILE A 495 3.28 -29.72 -5.36
CA ILE A 495 2.62 -29.16 -4.18
C ILE A 495 2.75 -30.18 -3.05
N LYS A 496 3.61 -29.90 -2.07
CA LYS A 496 3.89 -30.88 -1.02
C LYS A 496 2.80 -30.93 0.05
N GLY A 497 2.28 -29.79 0.50
CA GLY A 497 1.25 -29.73 1.55
C GLY A 497 0.18 -28.67 1.34
N VAL A 498 -1.09 -29.09 1.34
CA VAL A 498 -2.27 -28.20 1.40
C VAL A 498 -3.11 -28.56 2.62
N HIS A 499 -3.09 -27.69 3.62
CA HIS A 499 -3.79 -27.89 4.89
C HIS A 499 -4.96 -26.92 5.04
N ILE A 500 -6.17 -27.45 5.07
CA ILE A 500 -7.43 -26.70 5.15
C ILE A 500 -8.09 -27.04 6.49
N ALA A 501 -8.11 -26.10 7.43
CA ALA A 501 -8.58 -26.37 8.79
C ALA A 501 -9.56 -25.35 9.35
N ASN A 502 -10.60 -25.80 10.06
CA ASN A 502 -11.54 -24.94 10.80
C ASN A 502 -12.19 -23.83 9.96
N ASN A 503 -12.38 -24.06 8.66
CA ASN A 503 -13.04 -23.08 7.78
C ASN A 503 -14.55 -23.34 7.72
N TYR A 504 -15.31 -22.28 7.45
CA TYR A 504 -16.67 -22.39 6.95
C TYR A 504 -16.65 -22.32 5.42
N MET A 505 -17.18 -23.33 4.76
CA MET A 505 -17.04 -23.55 3.32
C MET A 505 -18.42 -23.64 2.67
N TYR A 506 -18.74 -22.65 1.85
CA TYR A 506 -19.99 -22.57 1.12
C TYR A 506 -19.70 -22.74 -0.38
N SER A 507 -19.66 -24.00 -0.83
CA SER A 507 -19.36 -24.39 -2.22
C SER A 507 -19.85 -25.81 -2.56
N THR A 508 -19.98 -26.13 -3.85
CA THR A 508 -20.24 -27.50 -4.32
C THR A 508 -19.02 -28.43 -4.21
N ASN A 509 -17.81 -27.89 -4.08
CA ASN A 509 -16.59 -28.66 -3.82
C ASN A 509 -15.73 -27.96 -2.78
N GLY A 510 -15.28 -28.69 -1.76
CA GLY A 510 -14.39 -28.16 -0.74
C GLY A 510 -13.00 -27.88 -1.30
N PHE A 511 -12.35 -28.94 -1.72
CA PHE A 511 -11.06 -28.96 -2.40
C PHE A 511 -11.21 -29.62 -3.78
N GLN A 512 -10.63 -29.01 -4.80
CA GLN A 512 -10.55 -29.60 -6.13
C GLN A 512 -9.12 -29.56 -6.69
N LEU A 513 -8.65 -30.72 -7.14
CA LEU A 513 -7.42 -30.88 -7.90
C LEU A 513 -7.73 -31.05 -9.39
N ARG A 514 -7.04 -30.26 -10.22
CA ARG A 514 -6.97 -30.47 -11.67
C ARG A 514 -5.51 -30.65 -12.07
N MET A 515 -5.23 -31.71 -12.81
CA MET A 515 -3.92 -31.88 -13.45
C MET A 515 -4.13 -32.05 -14.95
N ALA A 516 -3.38 -31.29 -15.73
CA ALA A 516 -3.31 -31.40 -17.18
C ALA A 516 -1.94 -31.98 -17.52
N ASP A 517 -1.86 -33.14 -18.18
CA ASP A 517 -0.71 -33.86 -18.80
C ASP A 517 0.73 -33.66 -18.25
N GLY A 518 0.89 -33.11 -17.06
CA GLY A 518 2.15 -32.80 -16.40
C GLY A 518 2.55 -33.88 -15.40
N SER A 519 3.83 -33.92 -15.05
CA SER A 519 4.39 -34.93 -14.15
C SER A 519 4.50 -34.48 -12.69
N GLY A 520 4.12 -33.24 -12.38
CA GLY A 520 4.06 -32.72 -11.01
C GLY A 520 3.04 -33.48 -10.16
N THR A 521 3.21 -33.44 -8.83
CA THR A 521 2.33 -34.15 -7.88
C THR A 521 1.77 -33.24 -6.81
N VAL A 522 0.66 -33.67 -6.20
CA VAL A 522 0.14 -33.10 -4.95
C VAL A 522 0.21 -34.19 -3.88
N SER A 523 1.11 -34.02 -2.91
CA SER A 523 1.46 -35.07 -1.97
C SER A 523 0.51 -35.18 -0.78
N ASP A 524 0.45 -34.15 0.07
CA ASP A 524 -0.34 -34.17 1.29
C ASP A 524 -1.48 -33.14 1.24
N VAL A 525 -2.72 -33.63 1.35
CA VAL A 525 -3.90 -32.78 1.51
C VAL A 525 -4.60 -33.13 2.82
N SER A 526 -4.86 -32.14 3.67
CA SER A 526 -5.62 -32.35 4.90
C SER A 526 -6.81 -31.40 5.03
N LEU A 527 -7.98 -31.96 5.32
CA LEU A 527 -9.21 -31.24 5.63
C LEU A 527 -9.60 -31.56 7.08
N ILE A 528 -9.45 -30.60 8.00
CA ILE A 528 -9.62 -30.84 9.43
C ILE A 528 -10.59 -29.83 10.06
N GLY A 529 -11.67 -30.28 10.69
CA GLY A 529 -12.54 -29.38 11.47
C GLY A 529 -13.37 -28.39 10.63
N ASN A 530 -13.48 -28.58 9.31
CA ASN A 530 -14.22 -27.67 8.45
C ASN A 530 -15.73 -27.95 8.47
N THR A 531 -16.53 -26.93 8.18
CA THR A 531 -17.98 -27.05 7.96
C THR A 531 -18.29 -26.82 6.49
N PHE A 532 -19.01 -27.76 5.86
CA PHE A 532 -19.46 -27.70 4.47
C PHE A 532 -20.99 -27.62 4.43
N ASP A 533 -21.52 -26.54 3.85
CA ASP A 533 -22.96 -26.22 3.93
C ASP A 533 -23.74 -26.46 2.62
N LEU A 534 -23.06 -26.47 1.47
CA LEU A 534 -23.66 -26.79 0.17
C LEU A 534 -23.45 -28.27 -0.18
N TYR A 535 -24.21 -28.78 -1.17
CA TYR A 535 -24.13 -30.15 -1.74
C TYR A 535 -22.71 -30.52 -2.20
N ALA A 536 -21.81 -30.75 -1.26
CA ALA A 536 -20.39 -30.63 -1.51
C ALA A 536 -19.74 -31.98 -1.73
N ASN A 537 -18.78 -32.01 -2.65
CA ASN A 537 -17.70 -32.99 -2.61
C ASN A 537 -16.52 -32.39 -1.82
N PRO A 538 -16.15 -32.93 -0.65
CA PRO A 538 -14.98 -32.46 0.09
C PRO A 538 -13.71 -32.49 -0.75
N VAL A 539 -13.52 -33.57 -1.53
CA VAL A 539 -12.38 -33.73 -2.44
C VAL A 539 -12.86 -34.19 -3.81
N LYS A 540 -12.46 -33.47 -4.85
CA LYS A 540 -12.62 -33.85 -6.26
C LYS A 540 -11.27 -33.76 -6.98
N GLY A 541 -10.73 -34.87 -7.47
CA GLY A 541 -9.45 -34.92 -8.18
C GLY A 541 -9.51 -35.88 -9.35
N GLY A 542 -9.19 -35.41 -10.56
CA GLY A 542 -9.05 -36.29 -11.72
C GLY A 542 -7.72 -37.04 -11.80
N ALA A 543 -6.78 -36.75 -10.89
CA ALA A 543 -5.39 -37.25 -10.92
C ALA A 543 -4.95 -37.78 -9.55
N LYS A 544 -3.78 -38.43 -9.52
CA LYS A 544 -3.23 -39.13 -8.36
C LYS A 544 -2.85 -38.18 -7.21
N LEU A 545 -3.50 -38.34 -6.05
CA LEU A 545 -3.12 -37.74 -4.77
C LEU A 545 -2.36 -38.78 -3.93
N ASN A 546 -1.26 -38.41 -3.27
CA ASN A 546 -0.52 -39.39 -2.47
C ASN A 546 -1.19 -39.65 -1.12
N ARG A 547 -1.56 -38.59 -0.39
CA ARG A 547 -2.19 -38.72 0.93
C ARG A 547 -3.28 -37.70 1.14
N VAL A 548 -4.45 -38.17 1.56
CA VAL A 548 -5.58 -37.34 1.96
C VAL A 548 -6.04 -37.67 3.38
N VAL A 549 -6.09 -36.64 4.23
CA VAL A 549 -6.51 -36.74 5.62
C VAL A 549 -7.78 -35.91 5.84
N ILE A 550 -8.89 -36.55 6.21
CA ILE A 550 -10.18 -35.86 6.44
C ILE A 550 -10.64 -36.16 7.86
N LEU A 551 -10.53 -35.17 8.76
CA LEU A 551 -10.77 -35.35 10.20
C LEU A 551 -11.76 -34.33 10.75
N TYR A 552 -12.69 -34.77 11.59
CA TYR A 552 -13.54 -33.88 12.42
C TYR A 552 -14.35 -32.83 11.64
N ASN A 553 -14.64 -33.05 10.36
CA ASN A 553 -15.42 -32.13 9.55
C ASN A 553 -16.94 -32.35 9.74
N VAL A 554 -17.73 -31.32 9.48
CA VAL A 554 -19.20 -31.38 9.41
C VAL A 554 -19.61 -31.16 7.97
N MET A 555 -20.35 -32.11 7.38
CA MET A 555 -20.77 -32.09 5.99
C MET A 555 -22.28 -32.20 5.88
N LEU A 556 -22.90 -31.13 5.42
CA LEU A 556 -24.33 -31.03 5.19
C LEU A 556 -24.64 -31.36 3.73
N ALA A 557 -25.54 -32.32 3.50
CA ALA A 557 -26.02 -32.69 2.17
C ALA A 557 -24.96 -33.11 1.13
N GLY A 558 -23.90 -33.83 1.53
CA GLY A 558 -22.81 -34.17 0.61
C GLY A 558 -23.23 -35.10 -0.54
N GLN A 559 -22.62 -34.95 -1.72
CA GLN A 559 -22.86 -35.85 -2.86
C GLN A 559 -21.88 -37.02 -2.84
N THR A 560 -20.59 -36.73 -3.01
CA THR A 560 -19.50 -37.72 -3.02
C THR A 560 -18.39 -37.27 -2.05
N LEU A 561 -17.96 -38.11 -1.10
CA LEU A 561 -16.90 -37.73 -0.14
C LEU A 561 -15.58 -37.47 -0.88
N ILE A 562 -15.20 -38.42 -1.75
CA ILE A 562 -13.98 -38.38 -2.55
C ILE A 562 -14.28 -38.87 -3.96
N ASN A 563 -13.90 -38.07 -4.95
CA ASN A 563 -13.97 -38.45 -6.36
C ASN A 563 -12.58 -38.30 -6.98
N GLY A 564 -11.82 -39.40 -7.12
CA GLY A 564 -10.45 -39.38 -7.63
C GLY A 564 -9.56 -40.54 -7.19
N ALA A 565 -8.43 -40.72 -7.89
CA ALA A 565 -7.42 -41.72 -7.55
C ALA A 565 -6.51 -41.21 -6.41
N ILE A 566 -6.43 -41.96 -5.30
CA ILE A 566 -5.67 -41.57 -4.11
C ILE A 566 -4.89 -42.76 -3.56
N ASP A 567 -3.61 -42.60 -3.23
CA ASP A 567 -2.82 -43.68 -2.62
C ASP A 567 -3.27 -43.95 -1.18
N ASP A 568 -3.15 -42.97 -0.28
CA ASP A 568 -3.46 -43.13 1.13
C ASP A 568 -4.62 -42.22 1.58
N ILE A 569 -5.67 -42.79 2.16
CA ILE A 569 -6.76 -42.01 2.78
C ILE A 569 -6.86 -42.32 4.27
N LEU A 570 -6.92 -41.27 5.09
CA LEU A 570 -7.28 -41.33 6.51
C LEU A 570 -8.58 -40.56 6.78
N LEU A 571 -9.62 -41.26 7.26
CA LEU A 571 -10.91 -40.67 7.63
C LEU A 571 -11.20 -40.91 9.13
N HIS A 572 -11.50 -39.84 9.89
CA HIS A 572 -11.89 -39.98 11.29
C HIS A 572 -12.78 -38.85 11.83
N GLY A 573 -13.74 -39.18 12.68
CA GLY A 573 -14.50 -38.18 13.47
C GLY A 573 -15.38 -37.21 12.67
N ASN A 574 -15.63 -37.46 11.38
CA ASN A 574 -16.46 -36.60 10.55
C ASN A 574 -17.96 -36.85 10.77
N VAL A 575 -18.77 -35.78 10.73
CA VAL A 575 -20.23 -35.83 10.72
C VAL A 575 -20.70 -35.66 9.28
N LEU A 576 -21.35 -36.69 8.73
CA LEU A 576 -21.78 -36.74 7.34
C LEU A 576 -23.30 -36.90 7.26
N THR A 577 -23.98 -36.04 6.51
CA THR A 577 -25.44 -36.11 6.32
C THR A 577 -25.81 -36.18 4.84
N ASN A 578 -26.81 -37.00 4.51
CA ASN A 578 -27.37 -37.18 3.15
C ASN A 578 -26.32 -37.48 2.04
N MET A 579 -25.28 -38.24 2.36
CA MET A 579 -24.26 -38.68 1.38
C MET A 579 -24.86 -39.60 0.32
N THR A 580 -24.58 -39.35 -0.96
CA THR A 580 -25.00 -40.23 -2.08
C THR A 580 -23.95 -41.29 -2.38
N ASN A 581 -22.67 -40.91 -2.43
CA ASN A 581 -21.51 -41.78 -2.65
C ASN A 581 -20.40 -41.47 -1.64
N PHE A 582 -19.58 -42.46 -1.29
CA PHE A 582 -18.38 -42.24 -0.49
C PHE A 582 -17.15 -42.09 -1.38
N PHE A 583 -16.92 -43.04 -2.27
CA PHE A 583 -15.78 -43.03 -3.18
C PHE A 583 -16.25 -43.20 -4.62
N VAL A 584 -15.67 -42.41 -5.52
CA VAL A 584 -15.73 -42.62 -6.96
C VAL A 584 -14.27 -42.78 -7.39
N ASN A 585 -13.91 -43.99 -7.85
CA ASN A 585 -12.55 -44.55 -7.98
C ASN A 585 -11.94 -45.10 -6.67
N SER A 586 -11.10 -46.13 -6.80
CA SER A 586 -10.59 -46.92 -5.67
C SER A 586 -9.27 -46.35 -5.13
N PRO A 587 -9.17 -46.10 -3.81
CA PRO A 587 -7.88 -45.77 -3.20
C PRO A 587 -6.99 -47.00 -3.08
N THR A 588 -5.67 -46.82 -3.14
CA THR A 588 -4.69 -47.90 -2.95
C THR A 588 -4.71 -48.43 -1.50
N ASN A 589 -4.77 -47.51 -0.52
CA ASN A 589 -4.82 -47.77 0.91
C ASN A 589 -5.91 -46.90 1.57
N LEU A 590 -6.74 -47.51 2.42
CA LEU A 590 -7.81 -46.83 3.13
C LEU A 590 -7.79 -47.17 4.62
N THR A 591 -7.64 -46.14 5.46
CA THR A 591 -7.74 -46.22 6.92
C THR A 591 -8.95 -45.41 7.41
N ILE A 592 -9.88 -46.08 8.10
CA ILE A 592 -11.08 -45.44 8.66
C ILE A 592 -11.12 -45.69 10.17
N GLY A 593 -11.03 -44.62 10.95
CA GLY A 593 -11.38 -44.65 12.38
C GLY A 593 -12.82 -44.19 12.55
N VAL A 594 -13.71 -45.02 13.08
CA VAL A 594 -15.15 -44.73 13.11
C VAL A 594 -15.62 -44.03 14.40
N ASN A 595 -16.37 -42.94 14.23
CA ASN A 595 -17.48 -42.52 15.11
C ASN A 595 -18.52 -41.78 14.24
N LEU A 596 -19.27 -42.53 13.43
CA LEU A 596 -20.25 -41.97 12.47
C LEU A 596 -21.60 -41.76 13.19
N SER A 597 -22.00 -40.52 13.48
CA SER A 597 -23.37 -40.23 13.92
C SER A 597 -24.25 -39.90 12.71
N TRP A 598 -25.04 -40.86 12.27
CA TRP A 598 -26.08 -40.66 11.25
C TRP A 598 -27.39 -40.23 11.93
N LYS A 599 -27.94 -39.07 11.57
CA LYS A 599 -29.27 -38.64 12.04
C LYS A 599 -30.12 -38.24 10.84
N GLY A 600 -30.81 -39.22 10.26
CA GLY A 600 -31.83 -38.99 9.24
C GLY A 600 -31.81 -40.02 8.11
N GLY A 601 -32.77 -40.94 8.13
CA GLY A 601 -33.28 -41.63 6.94
C GLY A 601 -32.38 -42.69 6.31
N VAL A 602 -32.70 -43.95 6.56
CA VAL A 602 -32.20 -45.11 5.80
C VAL A 602 -32.48 -44.89 4.31
N GLY A 603 -31.46 -44.48 3.55
CA GLY A 603 -31.50 -44.49 2.09
C GLY A 603 -31.60 -45.92 1.59
N LYS A 604 -32.47 -46.17 0.59
CA LYS A 604 -32.76 -47.47 -0.04
C LYS A 604 -31.48 -48.15 -0.57
N ASN A 605 -30.76 -48.86 0.30
CA ASN A 605 -29.88 -50.02 0.07
C ASN A 605 -29.03 -50.20 1.33
N GLY A 606 -29.72 -50.46 2.44
CA GLY A 606 -29.11 -50.75 3.74
C GLY A 606 -28.32 -52.06 3.70
N ALA A 607 -27.07 -51.99 3.28
CA ALA A 607 -25.97 -52.88 3.58
C ALA A 607 -24.72 -52.19 3.02
N TRP A 608 -23.61 -52.23 3.76
CA TRP A 608 -22.32 -51.84 3.22
C TRP A 608 -22.01 -52.76 2.02
N ARG A 609 -22.27 -52.31 0.79
CA ARG A 609 -21.64 -52.87 -0.40
C ARG A 609 -20.49 -51.96 -0.74
N LEU A 610 -19.34 -52.22 -0.13
CA LEU A 610 -18.07 -51.86 -0.75
C LEU A 610 -17.99 -52.75 -2.00
N LYS A 611 -18.51 -52.25 -3.13
CA LYS A 611 -18.40 -52.95 -4.40
C LYS A 611 -16.96 -52.76 -4.84
N GLN A 612 -16.17 -53.82 -4.73
CA GLN A 612 -14.85 -53.94 -5.32
C GLN A 612 -15.06 -54.05 -6.83
N ASP A 613 -15.19 -52.89 -7.49
CA ASP A 613 -14.99 -52.81 -8.93
C ASP A 613 -13.50 -52.48 -9.11
N ASP A 614 -12.77 -53.44 -9.68
CA ASP A 614 -11.34 -53.46 -10.03
C ASP A 614 -10.34 -53.94 -8.96
N ALA A 615 -9.37 -54.72 -9.45
CA ALA A 615 -8.58 -55.72 -8.74
C ALA A 615 -7.38 -55.18 -7.91
N ASP A 616 -7.31 -53.88 -7.63
CA ASP A 616 -6.03 -53.24 -7.25
C ASP A 616 -5.97 -52.65 -5.82
N VAL A 617 -6.88 -53.03 -4.90
CA VAL A 617 -6.77 -52.61 -3.49
C VAL A 617 -6.13 -53.74 -2.67
N ASP A 618 -4.84 -53.60 -2.37
CA ASP A 618 -4.05 -54.68 -1.74
C ASP A 618 -4.45 -54.98 -0.28
N LYS A 619 -4.91 -53.99 0.53
CA LYS A 619 -5.28 -54.19 1.96
C LYS A 619 -6.28 -53.16 2.48
N MET A 620 -7.34 -53.63 3.17
CA MET A 620 -8.30 -52.77 3.91
C MET A 620 -8.21 -53.04 5.43
N TYR A 621 -7.98 -52.00 6.24
CA TYR A 621 -7.98 -52.11 7.71
C TYR A 621 -9.24 -51.44 8.29
N ILE A 622 -10.22 -52.24 8.72
CA ILE A 622 -11.42 -51.75 9.43
C ILE A 622 -11.18 -51.93 10.93
N GLN A 623 -10.94 -50.83 11.66
CA GLN A 623 -10.83 -50.87 13.11
C GLN A 623 -12.17 -50.50 13.75
N LYS A 624 -12.91 -51.51 14.22
CA LYS A 624 -14.24 -51.34 14.81
C LYS A 624 -14.11 -50.90 16.27
N LEU A 625 -14.46 -49.64 16.58
CA LEU A 625 -14.70 -49.21 17.96
C LEU A 625 -16.12 -49.63 18.36
N ILE A 626 -16.27 -50.82 18.94
CA ILE A 626 -17.45 -51.14 19.75
C ILE A 626 -17.14 -50.66 21.16
N SER A 627 -18.08 -49.93 21.78
CA SER A 627 -18.01 -49.53 23.17
C SER A 627 -17.52 -50.68 24.07
N GLY A 628 -16.30 -50.57 24.59
CA GLY A 628 -15.84 -51.34 25.75
C GLY A 628 -14.91 -52.53 25.54
N ALA A 629 -14.37 -52.82 24.34
CA ALA A 629 -13.37 -53.90 24.21
C ALA A 629 -12.29 -53.59 23.17
N TRP A 630 -11.02 -53.65 23.60
CA TRP A 630 -9.86 -53.71 22.73
C TRP A 630 -9.70 -55.16 22.25
N THR A 631 -9.97 -55.44 20.98
CA THR A 631 -9.57 -56.71 20.37
C THR A 631 -8.67 -56.42 19.18
N THR A 632 -7.51 -57.07 19.17
CA THR A 632 -6.51 -57.07 18.11
C THR A 632 -7.07 -57.61 16.79
N ALA A 633 -6.52 -57.07 15.70
CA ALA A 633 -6.92 -57.27 14.31
C ALA A 633 -7.05 -58.75 13.91
N GLY A 634 -8.14 -59.08 13.22
CA GLY A 634 -8.22 -60.24 12.33
C GLY A 634 -8.26 -59.73 10.89
N THR A 635 -7.35 -60.22 10.06
CA THR A 635 -7.41 -60.15 8.60
C THR A 635 -8.77 -60.68 8.12
N PHE A 636 -9.51 -59.87 7.37
CA PHE A 636 -10.64 -60.37 6.59
C PHE A 636 -10.08 -61.09 5.36
N ASP A 637 -10.25 -62.41 5.33
CA ASP A 637 -10.00 -63.23 4.16
C ASP A 637 -11.25 -63.17 3.26
N ALA A 638 -11.10 -62.58 2.08
CA ALA A 638 -12.14 -62.54 1.06
C ALA A 638 -11.88 -63.70 0.09
N SER A 639 -12.66 -64.77 0.23
CA SER A 639 -12.84 -65.77 -0.82
C SER A 639 -14.34 -65.82 -1.20
N PRO A 640 -14.65 -66.23 -2.44
CA PRO A 640 -15.39 -65.45 -3.45
C PRO A 640 -16.87 -65.16 -3.17
#